data_AF-A0A0R3SE71-F1
#
_entry.id   AF-A0A0R3SE71-F1
#
_cell.length_a   1.000
_cell.length_b   1.000
_cell.length_c   1.000
_cell.angle_alpha   90.00
_cell.angle_beta   90.00
_cell.angle_gamma   90.00
#
_symmetry.space_group_name_H-M   'P 1'
#
loop_
_entity.id
_entity.type
_entity.pdbx_description
1 polymer ?
#
loop_
_entity_poly.entity_id
_entity_poly.type
_entity_poly.pdbx_seq_one_letter_code
_entity_poly.pdbx_strand_id
1 'polypeptide(L)'
;MRDEVRELRSVAPNIFDLASWKLRLLLDFFQEYLIGEFLDLVDNNQVVVISGETGSGKTTQLPQYLLEHAILRDNGSCTRIVVTQPRRISAISVAERVASERGESLGMDIGYQIRLEAKFPARHQGSILFCTTGVVLQWFHSDPLLQSVSHIVVDEVHEREMLGDFLMAMLKRILPMRPDLRVILMSATLNSMKFSEFFGNCPHLEIPGRTFPVESIFLEEVLRKTGLSLGSRQFLSAMDVNVCPPPEFIADVIDYISRRCDPGAILVFVPGIGEIKDVIKMLQRIDGEFYGNGYRSGAVLYPLHSRLTMANQCAVFGTPPRGKRKIVIATNIAETRQVLFCYSFITIEDIVYVVDSGQIKITTYDPSNNTSTLAPVLVSKANAAQRRGRAGRVREGKCFHLFPSFSYNKVMLDFLPPEITRMRLEDVILRIKALKLGPVTTFLSGCLDPPDLETILRTLHFLRDIQALKPLPPAAQPYSGPSSSSSIPVAQLSRMSKRQRERVMASAIESGKAAVAAESADSAVEEDNDVLTPLGHHLANFPLDPQCAKLLILGALFCCLQPALAVAACLAFKDPFEVPLGQEAVADAKRREFAEDSQSDHWAFYSALREFRQLRHNDRWNFCRDNFLNCNTMQDLLRLMQDFVELLYERRYIRSEDMDDPDVNIYSHDVRIFRAIIAGAFYPNFIMASAKRAKSGGVLYRSSTTDEKIALHAKSVNNGIKPDTNIWFAYFEKMKLQHNAASTLFDTTMLNVRPVVFFSSKLDNVKLNNTDYLKVDDWITLHSNPRIPQLVESLKQCLDHLLNDKVRNPGPTNWDESTLEGQIMQTIVNYFLNEAPPIFHIPTYLQKQPQRGTGGFGRGQIYGRDRGQSYYERGPEDYGMDQGGYGRSQDDYGRGRGGRGSRGFGGVERGRGWNYTWQQRR
;
A
#
# COMPACT_ATOMS: atom_id res chain seq x y z
N MET A 1 -51.77 14.98 -3.41
CA MET A 1 -50.91 13.77 -3.31
C MET A 1 -51.23 12.69 -4.34
N ARG A 2 -52.35 11.93 -4.27
CA ARG A 2 -52.60 10.77 -5.17
C ARG A 2 -52.62 11.10 -6.66
N ASP A 3 -53.09 12.30 -7.03
CA ASP A 3 -53.17 12.71 -8.43
C ASP A 3 -51.84 13.29 -8.95
N GLU A 4 -51.11 14.07 -8.14
CA GLU A 4 -49.70 14.47 -8.42
C GLU A 4 -48.79 13.23 -8.58
N VAL A 5 -49.03 12.20 -7.77
CA VAL A 5 -48.37 10.88 -7.85
C VAL A 5 -48.68 10.16 -9.16
N ARG A 6 -49.87 10.33 -9.73
CA ARG A 6 -50.20 9.81 -11.06
C ARG A 6 -49.54 10.62 -12.17
N GLU A 7 -49.44 11.93 -12.01
CA GLU A 7 -48.86 12.87 -12.96
C GLU A 7 -47.33 12.72 -13.05
N LEU A 8 -46.63 12.64 -11.92
CA LEU A 8 -45.20 12.28 -11.88
C LEU A 8 -44.91 10.93 -12.55
N ARG A 9 -45.81 9.95 -12.38
CA ARG A 9 -45.68 8.63 -13.02
C ARG A 9 -45.89 8.67 -14.53
N SER A 10 -46.69 9.61 -15.05
CA SER A 10 -46.90 9.76 -16.50
C SER A 10 -45.78 10.54 -17.18
N VAL A 11 -45.18 11.52 -16.49
CA VAL A 11 -44.10 12.38 -17.03
C VAL A 11 -42.73 11.71 -16.93
N ALA A 12 -42.43 11.01 -15.83
CA ALA A 12 -41.12 10.39 -15.60
C ALA A 12 -41.24 9.03 -14.88
N PRO A 13 -41.73 7.96 -15.54
CA PRO A 13 -42.01 6.67 -14.89
C PRO A 13 -40.79 6.04 -14.19
N ASN A 14 -39.58 6.19 -14.74
CA ASN A 14 -38.35 5.70 -14.11
C ASN A 14 -38.03 6.46 -12.82
N ILE A 15 -38.19 7.79 -12.82
CA ILE A 15 -38.00 8.64 -11.63
C ILE A 15 -39.10 8.34 -10.62
N PHE A 16 -40.33 8.08 -11.06
CA PHE A 16 -41.43 7.72 -10.18
C PHE A 16 -41.19 6.38 -9.45
N ASP A 17 -40.80 5.32 -10.17
CA ASP A 17 -40.55 4.04 -9.51
C ASP A 17 -39.32 4.14 -8.58
N LEU A 18 -38.29 4.95 -8.91
CA LEU A 18 -37.17 5.28 -8.01
C LEU A 18 -37.56 6.16 -6.81
N ALA A 19 -38.39 7.18 -6.99
CA ALA A 19 -38.93 8.00 -5.92
C ALA A 19 -39.80 7.14 -4.99
N SER A 20 -40.58 6.20 -5.54
CA SER A 20 -41.32 5.19 -4.77
C SER A 20 -40.39 4.20 -4.05
N TRP A 21 -39.13 4.07 -4.48
CA TRP A 21 -38.09 3.27 -3.83
C TRP A 21 -37.36 4.04 -2.74
N LYS A 22 -37.06 5.34 -2.95
CA LYS A 22 -36.64 6.29 -1.91
C LYS A 22 -37.70 6.36 -0.81
N LEU A 23 -38.97 6.55 -1.16
CA LEU A 23 -40.12 6.50 -0.24
C LEU A 23 -40.26 5.13 0.47
N ARG A 24 -40.04 4.00 -0.19
CA ARG A 24 -40.03 2.69 0.51
C ARG A 24 -38.85 2.49 1.46
N LEU A 25 -37.79 3.27 1.31
CA LEU A 25 -36.68 3.34 2.25
C LEU A 25 -36.92 4.38 3.36
N LEU A 26 -38.06 5.07 3.40
CA LEU A 26 -38.38 6.12 4.34
C LEU A 26 -39.71 5.84 5.05
N LEU A 27 -39.70 5.96 6.38
CA LEU A 27 -40.88 6.31 7.16
C LEU A 27 -40.54 7.69 7.75
N ASP A 28 -40.51 8.72 6.91
CA ASP A 28 -41.64 9.58 6.50
C ASP A 28 -42.19 10.50 7.62
N PHE A 29 -41.39 10.77 8.67
CA PHE A 29 -41.57 12.00 9.46
C PHE A 29 -40.30 12.43 10.19
N PHE A 30 -39.64 11.49 10.90
CA PHE A 30 -38.47 11.82 11.73
C PHE A 30 -37.26 12.28 10.91
N GLN A 31 -37.12 11.79 9.66
CA GLN A 31 -36.03 12.20 8.78
C GLN A 31 -36.32 13.47 7.98
N GLU A 32 -37.57 13.82 7.66
CA GLU A 32 -37.84 15.11 7.00
C GLU A 32 -37.48 16.29 7.91
N TYR A 33 -37.84 16.20 9.20
CA TYR A 33 -37.44 17.20 10.20
C TYR A 33 -35.90 17.32 10.30
N LEU A 34 -35.19 16.19 10.43
CA LEU A 34 -33.72 16.18 10.50
C LEU A 34 -33.04 16.65 9.21
N ILE A 35 -33.68 16.49 8.04
CA ILE A 35 -33.17 17.03 6.76
C ILE A 35 -33.37 18.55 6.72
N GLY A 36 -34.52 19.06 7.17
CA GLY A 36 -34.74 20.50 7.33
C GLY A 36 -33.71 21.14 8.27
N GLU A 37 -33.54 20.57 9.46
CA GLU A 37 -32.54 20.99 10.45
C GLU A 37 -31.11 20.93 9.88
N PHE A 38 -30.75 19.90 9.13
CA PHE A 38 -29.46 19.81 8.43
C PHE A 38 -29.25 20.95 7.43
N LEU A 39 -30.24 21.24 6.58
CA LEU A 39 -30.15 22.28 5.55
C LEU A 39 -30.08 23.67 6.20
N ASP A 40 -30.91 23.94 7.21
CA ASP A 40 -30.89 25.18 7.99
C ASP A 40 -29.53 25.37 8.71
N LEU A 41 -28.94 24.30 9.25
CA LEU A 41 -27.60 24.38 9.85
C LEU A 41 -26.53 24.75 8.83
N VAL A 42 -26.55 24.17 7.62
CA VAL A 42 -25.56 24.45 6.56
C VAL A 42 -25.70 25.86 5.98
N ASP A 43 -26.92 26.38 5.86
CA ASP A 43 -27.17 27.77 5.44
C ASP A 43 -26.64 28.79 6.46
N ASN A 44 -26.91 28.55 7.74
CA ASN A 44 -26.63 29.51 8.82
C ASN A 44 -25.18 29.42 9.35
N ASN A 45 -24.44 28.35 9.04
CA ASN A 45 -23.09 28.12 9.56
C ASN A 45 -22.10 27.79 8.45
N GLN A 46 -20.86 28.28 8.59
CA GLN A 46 -19.81 28.02 7.60
C GLN A 46 -19.27 26.58 7.69
N VAL A 47 -19.32 25.97 8.87
CA VAL A 47 -18.89 24.59 9.15
C VAL A 47 -19.97 23.86 9.94
N VAL A 48 -20.27 22.60 9.58
CA VAL A 48 -21.19 21.73 10.32
C VAL A 48 -20.61 20.32 10.44
N VAL A 49 -20.75 19.68 11.61
CA VAL A 49 -20.36 18.28 11.84
C VAL A 49 -21.58 17.37 11.86
N ILE A 50 -21.63 16.39 10.97
CA ILE A 50 -22.72 15.41 10.90
C ILE A 50 -22.23 14.04 11.37
N SER A 51 -22.76 13.57 12.49
CA SER A 51 -22.54 12.20 12.97
C SER A 51 -23.72 11.29 12.64
N GLY A 52 -23.47 9.99 12.56
CA GLY A 52 -24.52 8.98 12.45
C GLY A 52 -23.96 7.63 12.03
N GLU A 53 -24.53 6.53 12.51
CA GLU A 53 -23.94 5.19 12.33
C GLU A 53 -23.83 4.75 10.86
N THR A 54 -23.02 3.73 10.58
CA THR A 54 -22.86 3.14 9.25
C THR A 54 -24.20 2.61 8.73
N GLY A 55 -24.72 3.19 7.64
CA GLY A 55 -26.02 2.84 7.06
C GLY A 55 -27.09 3.95 7.22
N SER A 56 -26.80 5.02 7.97
CA SER A 56 -27.63 6.23 8.09
C SER A 56 -27.87 7.00 6.77
N GLY A 57 -27.14 6.70 5.69
CA GLY A 57 -27.30 7.31 4.38
C GLY A 57 -26.49 8.59 4.12
N LYS A 58 -25.72 9.09 5.11
CA LYS A 58 -24.94 10.36 5.01
C LYS A 58 -24.24 10.57 3.66
N THR A 59 -23.32 9.65 3.32
CA THR A 59 -22.49 9.66 2.11
C THR A 59 -23.28 9.81 0.80
N THR A 60 -24.46 9.18 0.69
CA THR A 60 -25.24 9.16 -0.56
C THR A 60 -26.33 10.22 -0.58
N GLN A 61 -27.02 10.49 0.53
CA GLN A 61 -28.22 11.35 0.54
C GLN A 61 -27.90 12.83 0.82
N LEU A 62 -27.01 13.16 1.76
CA LEU A 62 -26.78 14.56 2.16
C LEU A 62 -26.26 15.44 1.01
N PRO A 63 -25.34 14.98 0.14
CA PRO A 63 -24.95 15.74 -1.06
C PRO A 63 -26.11 15.95 -2.05
N GLN A 64 -27.02 14.97 -2.19
CA GLN A 64 -28.20 15.11 -3.04
C GLN A 64 -29.14 16.19 -2.49
N TYR A 65 -29.45 16.14 -1.19
CA TYR A 65 -30.31 17.13 -0.55
C TYR A 65 -29.74 18.55 -0.61
N LEU A 66 -28.42 18.73 -0.46
CA LEU A 66 -27.77 20.03 -0.65
C LEU A 66 -27.95 20.57 -2.07
N LEU A 67 -27.77 19.74 -3.10
CA LEU A 67 -27.95 20.15 -4.50
C LEU A 67 -29.43 20.45 -4.81
N GLU A 68 -30.35 19.58 -4.37
CA GLU A 68 -31.80 19.74 -4.55
C GLU A 68 -32.31 21.00 -3.85
N HIS A 69 -31.87 21.26 -2.61
CA HIS A 69 -32.17 22.48 -1.87
C HIS A 69 -31.64 23.75 -2.56
N ALA A 70 -30.42 23.70 -3.10
CA ALA A 70 -29.86 24.83 -3.85
C ALA A 70 -30.64 25.08 -5.16
N ILE A 71 -31.10 24.04 -5.86
CA ILE A 71 -31.97 24.15 -7.04
C ILE A 71 -33.31 24.79 -6.66
N LEU A 72 -33.93 24.36 -5.55
CA LEU A 72 -35.20 24.91 -5.05
C LEU A 72 -35.12 26.38 -4.60
N ARG A 73 -33.90 26.90 -4.38
CA ARG A 73 -33.62 28.32 -4.07
C ARG A 73 -32.97 29.08 -5.24
N ASP A 74 -33.14 28.61 -6.47
CA ASP A 74 -32.60 29.19 -7.71
C ASP A 74 -31.05 29.35 -7.76
N ASN A 75 -30.33 28.76 -6.81
CA ASN A 75 -28.86 28.77 -6.71
C ASN A 75 -28.19 27.53 -7.30
N GLY A 76 -28.98 26.60 -7.89
CA GLY A 76 -28.48 25.34 -8.44
C GLY A 76 -27.37 25.53 -9.47
N SER A 77 -27.52 26.49 -10.39
CA SER A 77 -26.51 26.81 -11.42
C SER A 77 -25.19 27.36 -10.89
N CYS A 78 -25.13 27.83 -9.64
CA CYS A 78 -23.92 28.31 -8.97
C CYS A 78 -23.32 27.26 -8.02
N THR A 79 -24.03 26.15 -7.76
CA THR A 79 -23.70 25.19 -6.71
C THR A 79 -22.82 24.07 -7.26
N ARG A 80 -21.57 23.99 -6.79
CA ARG A 80 -20.66 22.85 -7.01
C ARG A 80 -20.33 22.21 -5.67
N ILE A 81 -20.69 20.95 -5.51
CA ILE A 81 -20.46 20.16 -4.30
C ILE A 81 -19.31 19.18 -4.56
N VAL A 82 -18.30 19.19 -3.70
CA VAL A 82 -17.17 18.25 -3.76
C VAL A 82 -17.22 17.37 -2.51
N VAL A 83 -17.26 16.05 -2.70
CA VAL A 83 -17.30 15.08 -1.59
C VAL A 83 -16.00 14.28 -1.59
N THR A 84 -15.16 14.49 -0.58
CA THR A 84 -13.93 13.70 -0.44
C THR A 84 -14.23 12.35 0.19
N GLN A 85 -13.59 11.33 -0.34
CA GLN A 85 -13.58 9.97 0.17
C GLN A 85 -12.14 9.56 0.48
N PRO A 86 -11.90 8.76 1.54
CA PRO A 86 -10.56 8.25 1.85
C PRO A 86 -10.00 7.37 0.70
N ARG A 87 -10.87 6.63 -0.01
CA ARG A 87 -10.47 5.55 -0.91
C ARG A 87 -10.99 5.73 -2.33
N ARG A 88 -10.14 5.39 -3.32
CA ARG A 88 -10.46 5.43 -4.77
C ARG A 88 -11.80 4.77 -5.11
N ILE A 89 -12.02 3.54 -4.63
CA ILE A 89 -13.22 2.75 -4.89
C ILE A 89 -14.46 3.36 -4.24
N SER A 90 -14.33 3.96 -3.06
CA SER A 90 -15.45 4.66 -2.42
C SER A 90 -15.90 5.86 -3.26
N ALA A 91 -14.96 6.63 -3.83
CA ALA A 91 -15.30 7.74 -4.74
C ALA A 91 -16.06 7.26 -5.99
N ILE A 92 -15.58 6.21 -6.67
CA ILE A 92 -16.24 5.65 -7.87
C ILE A 92 -17.63 5.09 -7.51
N SER A 93 -17.70 4.15 -6.57
CA SER A 93 -18.92 3.38 -6.29
C SER A 93 -20.03 4.21 -5.65
N VAL A 94 -19.69 5.24 -4.88
CA VAL A 94 -20.68 6.21 -4.37
C VAL A 94 -21.18 7.08 -5.51
N ALA A 95 -20.33 7.57 -6.41
CA ALA A 95 -20.76 8.36 -7.56
C ALA A 95 -21.69 7.56 -8.49
N GLU A 96 -21.33 6.31 -8.81
CA GLU A 96 -22.17 5.38 -9.58
C GLU A 96 -23.53 5.16 -8.91
N ARG A 97 -23.53 4.94 -7.59
CA ARG A 97 -24.77 4.76 -6.82
C ARG A 97 -25.65 6.00 -6.84
N VAL A 98 -25.08 7.19 -6.61
CA VAL A 98 -25.84 8.44 -6.56
C VAL A 98 -26.40 8.80 -7.94
N ALA A 99 -25.64 8.58 -9.02
CA ALA A 99 -26.16 8.68 -10.38
C ALA A 99 -27.33 7.71 -10.61
N SER A 100 -27.18 6.44 -10.21
CA SER A 100 -28.25 5.45 -10.31
C SER A 100 -29.49 5.80 -9.46
N GLU A 101 -29.31 6.38 -8.27
CA GLU A 101 -30.40 6.85 -7.38
C GLU A 101 -31.14 8.09 -7.91
N ARG A 102 -30.55 8.79 -8.88
CA ARG A 102 -31.15 9.93 -9.59
C ARG A 102 -31.70 9.53 -10.97
N GLY A 103 -31.55 8.26 -11.37
CA GLY A 103 -31.98 7.75 -12.67
C GLY A 103 -31.14 8.26 -13.85
N GLU A 104 -29.94 8.79 -13.59
CA GLU A 104 -29.05 9.37 -14.58
C GLU A 104 -27.83 8.48 -14.86
N SER A 105 -27.14 8.74 -15.98
CA SER A 105 -25.84 8.14 -16.24
C SER A 105 -24.74 8.93 -15.55
N LEU A 106 -23.78 8.22 -14.93
CA LEU A 106 -22.58 8.85 -14.39
C LEU A 106 -21.89 9.72 -15.45
N GLY A 107 -21.49 10.94 -15.09
CA GLY A 107 -21.01 11.98 -16.00
C GLY A 107 -22.07 13.00 -16.45
N MET A 108 -23.30 12.92 -15.94
CA MET A 108 -24.34 13.94 -16.14
C MET A 108 -24.22 15.04 -15.06
N ASP A 109 -25.00 14.99 -13.98
CA ASP A 109 -24.87 15.90 -12.82
C ASP A 109 -23.90 15.33 -11.77
N ILE A 110 -23.73 14.01 -11.75
CA ILE A 110 -22.86 13.27 -10.82
C ILE A 110 -21.61 12.77 -11.53
N GLY A 111 -20.44 12.92 -10.89
CA GLY A 111 -19.18 12.40 -11.41
C GLY A 111 -18.20 12.02 -10.30
N TYR A 112 -17.04 11.51 -10.72
CA TYR A 112 -15.91 11.31 -9.82
C TYR A 112 -14.58 11.78 -10.42
N GLN A 113 -13.63 12.13 -9.55
CA GLN A 113 -12.23 12.29 -9.90
C GLN A 113 -11.36 11.57 -8.88
N ILE A 114 -10.55 10.63 -9.33
CA ILE A 114 -9.48 10.04 -8.53
C ILE A 114 -8.16 10.30 -9.24
N ARG A 115 -7.06 9.80 -8.66
CA ARG A 115 -5.76 9.88 -9.30
C ARG A 115 -5.78 9.14 -10.65
N LEU A 116 -5.36 9.85 -11.71
CA LEU A 116 -5.17 9.35 -13.09
C LEU A 116 -6.45 8.82 -13.78
N GLU A 117 -7.62 8.97 -13.16
CA GLU A 117 -8.89 8.49 -13.68
C GLU A 117 -10.02 9.42 -13.23
N ALA A 118 -10.84 9.88 -14.17
CA ALA A 118 -11.95 10.78 -13.86
C ALA A 118 -13.13 10.58 -14.82
N LYS A 119 -14.33 10.74 -14.29
CA LYS A 119 -15.55 10.95 -15.08
C LYS A 119 -16.27 12.17 -14.53
N PHE A 120 -15.94 13.33 -15.09
CA PHE A 120 -16.51 14.60 -14.66
C PHE A 120 -18.00 14.70 -15.02
N PRO A 121 -18.81 15.42 -14.22
CA PRO A 121 -20.14 15.86 -14.62
C PRO A 121 -20.06 16.72 -15.90
N ALA A 122 -21.07 16.62 -16.77
CA ALA A 122 -21.17 17.38 -18.01
C ALA A 122 -21.28 18.90 -17.78
N ARG A 123 -21.65 19.33 -16.56
CA ARG A 123 -21.67 20.72 -16.11
C ARG A 123 -20.76 20.93 -14.91
N HIS A 124 -19.92 21.95 -14.95
CA HIS A 124 -19.01 22.28 -13.84
C HIS A 124 -19.70 22.85 -12.59
N GLN A 125 -20.97 23.24 -12.69
CA GLN A 125 -21.83 23.73 -11.61
C GLN A 125 -23.23 23.10 -11.78
N GLY A 126 -24.03 23.07 -10.71
CA GLY A 126 -25.22 22.22 -10.61
C GLY A 126 -24.88 20.75 -10.44
N SER A 127 -23.74 20.42 -9.81
CA SER A 127 -23.15 19.08 -9.86
C SER A 127 -22.49 18.63 -8.56
N ILE A 128 -22.40 17.31 -8.40
CA ILE A 128 -21.71 16.64 -7.29
C ILE A 128 -20.52 15.85 -7.84
N LEU A 129 -19.33 16.12 -7.31
CA LEU A 129 -18.08 15.45 -7.67
C LEU A 129 -17.53 14.68 -6.47
N PHE A 130 -17.52 13.36 -6.53
CA PHE A 130 -16.86 12.52 -5.53
C PHE A 130 -15.38 12.35 -5.87
N CYS A 131 -14.47 12.57 -4.91
CA CYS A 131 -13.04 12.47 -5.20
C CYS A 131 -12.24 11.90 -4.03
N THR A 132 -11.00 11.47 -4.26
CA THR A 132 -10.11 11.15 -3.14
C THR A 132 -9.59 12.43 -2.48
N THR A 133 -9.35 12.41 -1.18
CA THR A 133 -8.77 13.54 -0.42
C THR A 133 -7.51 14.13 -1.08
N GLY A 134 -6.63 13.26 -1.59
CA GLY A 134 -5.42 13.67 -2.31
C GLY A 134 -5.65 14.49 -3.59
N VAL A 135 -6.81 14.35 -4.26
CA VAL A 135 -7.16 15.15 -5.45
C VAL A 135 -7.44 16.60 -5.05
N VAL A 136 -8.20 16.84 -3.97
CA VAL A 136 -8.44 18.21 -3.47
C VAL A 136 -7.13 18.83 -3.00
N LEU A 137 -6.28 18.07 -2.31
CA LEU A 137 -4.94 18.52 -1.91
C LEU A 137 -4.03 18.87 -3.10
N GLN A 138 -4.22 18.23 -4.26
CA GLN A 138 -3.54 18.60 -5.49
C GLN A 138 -4.07 19.95 -6.04
N TRP A 139 -5.39 20.16 -6.03
CA TRP A 139 -6.00 21.41 -6.53
C TRP A 139 -5.52 22.66 -5.80
N PHE A 140 -5.13 22.59 -4.53
CA PHE A 140 -4.56 23.75 -3.80
C PHE A 140 -3.29 24.34 -4.45
N HIS A 141 -2.62 23.63 -5.38
CA HIS A 141 -1.50 24.18 -6.14
C HIS A 141 -1.95 25.17 -7.23
N SER A 142 -3.13 24.97 -7.84
CA SER A 142 -3.66 25.81 -8.93
C SER A 142 -4.81 26.72 -8.48
N ASP A 143 -5.58 26.30 -7.48
CA ASP A 143 -6.68 27.04 -6.85
C ASP A 143 -6.51 27.03 -5.31
N PRO A 144 -5.59 27.84 -4.74
CA PRO A 144 -5.26 27.81 -3.31
C PRO A 144 -6.41 28.16 -2.36
N LEU A 145 -7.51 28.71 -2.89
CA LEU A 145 -8.71 29.06 -2.13
C LEU A 145 -9.93 28.19 -2.48
N LEU A 146 -9.79 27.22 -3.39
CA LEU A 146 -10.87 26.39 -3.92
C LEU A 146 -12.06 27.23 -4.46
N GLN A 147 -11.78 28.32 -5.18
CA GLN A 147 -12.76 29.30 -5.69
C GLN A 147 -13.91 28.65 -6.49
N SER A 148 -13.61 27.58 -7.22
CA SER A 148 -14.61 26.84 -7.99
C SER A 148 -15.62 26.04 -7.15
N VAL A 149 -15.37 25.86 -5.85
CA VAL A 149 -16.16 25.01 -4.94
C VAL A 149 -17.05 25.87 -4.03
N SER A 150 -18.34 25.50 -3.95
CA SER A 150 -19.32 26.14 -3.06
C SER A 150 -19.48 25.38 -1.73
N HIS A 151 -19.47 24.05 -1.80
CA HIS A 151 -19.62 23.15 -0.66
C HIS A 151 -18.55 22.07 -0.76
N ILE A 152 -17.79 21.86 0.31
CA ILE A 152 -16.89 20.72 0.45
C ILE A 152 -17.35 19.83 1.61
N VAL A 153 -17.55 18.55 1.30
CA VAL A 153 -17.96 17.53 2.24
C VAL A 153 -16.76 16.61 2.49
N VAL A 154 -16.24 16.59 3.71
CA VAL A 154 -15.18 15.65 4.11
C VAL A 154 -15.85 14.43 4.74
N ASP A 155 -15.97 13.35 3.99
CA ASP A 155 -16.60 12.12 4.47
C ASP A 155 -15.62 11.23 5.27
N GLU A 156 -16.20 10.37 6.10
CA GLU A 156 -15.52 9.36 6.92
C GLU A 156 -14.39 9.93 7.82
N VAL A 157 -14.48 11.19 8.30
CA VAL A 157 -13.40 11.84 9.11
C VAL A 157 -12.98 11.04 10.35
N HIS A 158 -13.86 10.18 10.84
CA HIS A 158 -13.61 9.26 11.94
C HIS A 158 -12.53 8.19 11.67
N GLU A 159 -12.15 7.92 10.41
CA GLU A 159 -11.04 7.00 10.08
C GLU A 159 -9.66 7.60 10.39
N ARG A 160 -9.57 8.94 10.54
CA ARG A 160 -8.35 9.67 10.94
C ARG A 160 -7.11 9.37 10.07
N GLU A 161 -7.34 9.27 8.77
CA GLU A 161 -6.29 9.17 7.75
C GLU A 161 -5.46 10.46 7.66
N MET A 162 -4.16 10.31 7.38
CA MET A 162 -3.19 11.42 7.41
C MET A 162 -3.58 12.59 6.50
N LEU A 163 -3.99 12.31 5.25
CA LEU A 163 -4.40 13.33 4.30
C LEU A 163 -5.75 13.98 4.65
N GLY A 164 -6.62 13.28 5.38
CA GLY A 164 -7.90 13.82 5.87
C GLY A 164 -7.69 14.88 6.94
N ASP A 165 -6.85 14.57 7.93
CA ASP A 165 -6.45 15.53 8.97
C ASP A 165 -5.72 16.74 8.36
N PHE A 166 -4.83 16.53 7.37
CA PHE A 166 -4.17 17.60 6.63
C PHE A 166 -5.15 18.48 5.84
N LEU A 167 -6.15 17.89 5.17
CA LEU A 167 -7.20 18.66 4.48
C LEU A 167 -8.03 19.50 5.46
N MET A 168 -8.36 18.98 6.63
CA MET A 168 -9.09 19.77 7.65
C MET A 168 -8.27 20.98 8.13
N ALA A 169 -6.95 20.83 8.33
CA ALA A 169 -6.07 21.94 8.66
C ALA A 169 -5.99 22.99 7.52
N MET A 170 -5.91 22.55 6.26
CA MET A 170 -5.97 23.43 5.08
C MET A 170 -7.29 24.19 4.99
N LEU A 171 -8.43 23.51 5.17
CA LEU A 171 -9.75 24.14 5.15
C LEU A 171 -9.88 25.19 6.26
N LYS A 172 -9.50 24.85 7.50
CA LYS A 172 -9.50 25.78 8.64
C LYS A 172 -8.72 27.07 8.36
N ARG A 173 -7.63 27.00 7.58
CA ARG A 173 -6.83 28.16 7.19
C ARG A 173 -7.47 29.03 6.11
N ILE A 174 -8.22 28.46 5.16
CA ILE A 174 -8.86 29.24 4.08
C ILE A 174 -10.26 29.77 4.43
N LEU A 175 -10.95 29.19 5.42
CA LEU A 175 -12.29 29.62 5.82
C LEU A 175 -12.41 31.13 6.13
N PRO A 176 -11.46 31.79 6.83
CA PRO A 176 -11.51 33.24 7.04
C PRO A 176 -11.40 34.08 5.75
N MET A 177 -10.89 33.49 4.66
CA MET A 177 -10.75 34.12 3.34
C MET A 177 -11.90 33.75 2.38
N ARG A 178 -12.73 32.76 2.73
CA ARG A 178 -13.84 32.21 1.93
C ARG A 178 -15.13 32.13 2.76
N PRO A 179 -15.72 33.27 3.18
CA PRO A 179 -16.95 33.28 3.98
C PRO A 179 -18.16 32.65 3.27
N ASP A 180 -18.08 32.49 1.95
CA ASP A 180 -19.05 31.84 1.08
C ASP A 180 -18.94 30.30 1.07
N LEU A 181 -17.75 29.73 1.30
CA LEU A 181 -17.50 28.30 1.26
C LEU A 181 -18.12 27.60 2.47
N ARG A 182 -18.89 26.53 2.22
CA ARG A 182 -19.47 25.66 3.26
C ARG A 182 -18.68 24.37 3.41
N VAL A 183 -18.37 24.00 4.65
CA VAL A 183 -17.65 22.77 5.00
C VAL A 183 -18.57 21.85 5.83
N ILE A 184 -18.74 20.61 5.37
CA ILE A 184 -19.53 19.60 6.07
C ILE A 184 -18.61 18.42 6.40
N LEU A 185 -18.45 18.10 7.69
CA LEU A 185 -17.64 16.97 8.14
C LEU A 185 -18.55 15.80 8.48
N MET A 186 -18.37 14.62 7.89
CA MET A 186 -19.24 13.46 8.13
C MET A 186 -18.51 12.34 8.89
N SER A 187 -19.04 11.97 10.05
CA SER A 187 -18.48 10.97 10.96
C SER A 187 -19.41 9.76 11.12
N ALA A 188 -18.85 8.53 11.16
CA ALA A 188 -19.61 7.33 11.51
C ALA A 188 -19.70 7.07 13.03
N THR A 189 -19.03 7.90 13.85
CA THR A 189 -18.92 7.70 15.31
C THR A 189 -19.30 8.96 16.10
N LEU A 190 -19.61 8.78 17.38
CA LEU A 190 -20.04 9.82 18.33
C LEU A 190 -18.96 10.87 18.69
N ASN A 191 -17.81 10.90 18.03
CA ASN A 191 -16.74 11.88 18.29
C ASN A 191 -16.92 13.21 17.54
N SER A 192 -18.17 13.67 17.37
CA SER A 192 -18.48 14.96 16.75
C SER A 192 -17.82 16.13 17.48
N MET A 193 -17.77 16.06 18.81
CA MET A 193 -17.23 17.09 19.71
C MET A 193 -15.81 17.51 19.33
N LYS A 194 -14.88 16.57 19.12
CA LYS A 194 -13.48 16.93 18.81
C LYS A 194 -13.34 17.69 17.48
N PHE A 195 -14.14 17.33 16.47
CA PHE A 195 -14.17 18.06 15.20
C PHE A 195 -14.84 19.43 15.34
N SER A 196 -15.91 19.51 16.14
CA SER A 196 -16.60 20.77 16.47
C SER A 196 -15.67 21.76 17.17
N GLU A 197 -15.01 21.34 18.25
CA GLU A 197 -14.02 22.14 18.99
C GLU A 197 -12.90 22.64 18.07
N PHE A 198 -12.35 21.77 17.21
CA PHE A 198 -11.29 22.14 16.27
C PHE A 198 -11.73 23.22 15.27
N PHE A 199 -12.99 23.23 14.84
CA PHE A 199 -13.56 24.27 13.99
C PHE A 199 -14.27 25.40 14.79
N GLY A 200 -13.92 25.59 16.06
CA GLY A 200 -14.37 26.73 16.86
C GLY A 200 -15.73 26.54 17.55
N ASN A 201 -16.04 25.30 17.94
CA ASN A 201 -17.34 24.87 18.47
C ASN A 201 -18.49 25.03 17.45
N CYS A 202 -18.22 24.66 16.19
CA CYS A 202 -19.24 24.68 15.14
C CYS A 202 -20.37 23.66 15.42
N PRO A 203 -21.61 23.88 14.95
CA PRO A 203 -22.73 23.02 15.29
C PRO A 203 -22.51 21.58 14.84
N HIS A 204 -23.08 20.65 15.61
CA HIS A 204 -23.12 19.24 15.28
C HIS A 204 -24.55 18.70 15.26
N LEU A 205 -24.83 17.78 14.33
CA LEU A 205 -26.11 17.09 14.21
C LEU A 205 -25.87 15.57 14.24
N GLU A 206 -26.66 14.85 15.02
CA GLU A 206 -26.62 13.38 15.07
C GLU A 206 -27.81 12.79 14.31
N ILE A 207 -27.52 12.02 13.25
CA ILE A 207 -28.50 11.29 12.46
C ILE A 207 -28.60 9.86 13.01
N PRO A 208 -29.74 9.44 13.58
CA PRO A 208 -29.88 8.13 14.20
C PRO A 208 -29.68 6.99 13.19
N GLY A 209 -28.98 5.94 13.61
CA GLY A 209 -28.77 4.72 12.85
C GLY A 209 -30.05 3.88 12.69
N ARG A 210 -30.07 3.01 11.68
CA ARG A 210 -31.12 2.01 11.46
C ARG A 210 -30.57 0.59 11.55
N THR A 211 -29.96 0.25 12.69
CA THR A 211 -29.52 -1.13 12.98
C THR A 211 -30.49 -1.82 13.92
N PHE A 212 -30.76 -3.10 13.67
CA PHE A 212 -31.39 -3.99 14.64
C PHE A 212 -30.51 -4.12 15.91
N PRO A 213 -31.10 -4.39 17.08
CA PRO A 213 -30.33 -4.55 18.31
C PRO A 213 -29.34 -5.73 18.21
N VAL A 214 -28.18 -5.55 18.82
CA VAL A 214 -27.11 -6.56 18.88
C VAL A 214 -26.71 -6.83 20.33
N GLU A 215 -26.90 -8.06 20.80
CA GLU A 215 -26.45 -8.51 22.13
C GLU A 215 -24.91 -8.57 22.16
N SER A 216 -24.25 -7.73 22.96
CA SER A 216 -22.81 -7.84 23.23
C SER A 216 -22.56 -8.80 24.39
N ILE A 217 -21.73 -9.80 24.15
CA ILE A 217 -21.41 -10.89 25.07
C ILE A 217 -19.90 -10.87 25.31
N PHE A 218 -19.45 -10.40 26.49
CA PHE A 218 -18.03 -10.35 26.87
C PHE A 218 -17.51 -11.70 27.37
N LEU A 219 -16.18 -11.88 27.40
CA LEU A 219 -15.50 -13.17 27.63
C LEU A 219 -16.04 -13.96 28.83
N GLU A 220 -16.33 -13.30 29.95
CA GLU A 220 -16.84 -13.91 31.18
C GLU A 220 -18.21 -14.59 30.93
N GLU A 221 -19.08 -13.90 30.18
CA GLU A 221 -20.39 -14.39 29.78
C GLU A 221 -20.31 -15.37 28.60
N VAL A 222 -19.32 -15.23 27.69
CA VAL A 222 -19.04 -16.24 26.64
C VAL A 222 -18.72 -17.58 27.31
N LEU A 223 -17.78 -17.61 28.26
CA LEU A 223 -17.42 -18.84 28.99
C LEU A 223 -18.64 -19.41 29.73
N ARG A 224 -19.45 -18.57 30.38
CA ARG A 224 -20.66 -18.99 31.10
C ARG A 224 -21.77 -19.55 30.19
N LYS A 225 -22.07 -18.90 29.05
CA LYS A 225 -23.10 -19.35 28.10
C LYS A 225 -22.67 -20.59 27.29
N THR A 226 -21.38 -20.71 26.99
CA THR A 226 -20.84 -21.81 26.16
C THR A 226 -20.51 -23.06 26.97
N GLY A 227 -20.13 -22.90 28.25
CA GLY A 227 -19.62 -24.00 29.08
C GLY A 227 -18.19 -24.42 28.71
N LEU A 228 -17.50 -23.66 27.85
CA LEU A 228 -16.12 -23.94 27.45
C LEU A 228 -15.16 -23.69 28.61
N SER A 229 -14.31 -24.66 28.91
CA SER A 229 -13.24 -24.53 29.90
C SER A 229 -11.91 -24.24 29.22
N LEU A 230 -11.33 -23.08 29.51
CA LEU A 230 -9.97 -22.75 29.11
C LEU A 230 -8.98 -23.45 30.06
N GLY A 231 -8.01 -24.18 29.53
CA GLY A 231 -6.88 -24.66 30.32
C GLY A 231 -6.09 -23.47 30.90
N SER A 232 -5.43 -23.61 32.06
CA SER A 232 -4.89 -22.47 32.81
C SER A 232 -3.99 -21.52 31.99
N ARG A 233 -3.21 -22.05 31.04
CA ARG A 233 -2.40 -21.25 30.10
C ARG A 233 -3.24 -20.49 29.07
N GLN A 234 -4.28 -21.12 28.52
CA GLN A 234 -5.22 -20.49 27.58
C GLN A 234 -6.06 -19.42 28.29
N PHE A 235 -6.44 -19.65 29.54
CA PHE A 235 -7.14 -18.67 30.36
C PHE A 235 -6.28 -17.43 30.60
N LEU A 236 -5.02 -17.61 31.04
CA LEU A 236 -4.08 -16.50 31.18
C LEU A 236 -3.85 -15.75 29.85
N SER A 237 -3.75 -16.47 28.73
CA SER A 237 -3.61 -15.86 27.40
C SER A 237 -4.85 -15.10 26.92
N ALA A 238 -6.06 -15.54 27.28
CA ALA A 238 -7.31 -14.85 26.94
C ALA A 238 -7.61 -13.65 27.85
N MET A 239 -6.97 -13.59 29.03
CA MET A 239 -7.01 -12.46 29.95
C MET A 239 -5.92 -11.41 29.65
N ASP A 240 -4.87 -11.75 28.89
CA ASP A 240 -3.85 -10.79 28.47
C ASP A 240 -4.35 -9.94 27.29
N VAL A 241 -4.57 -8.66 27.57
CA VAL A 241 -5.06 -7.65 26.61
C VAL A 241 -4.11 -7.40 25.42
N ASN A 242 -2.87 -7.87 25.48
CA ASN A 242 -1.87 -7.69 24.42
C ASN A 242 -1.75 -8.92 23.50
N VAL A 243 -2.52 -9.98 23.77
CA VAL A 243 -2.41 -11.27 23.08
C VAL A 243 -3.73 -11.59 22.38
N CYS A 244 -3.65 -12.17 21.18
CA CYS A 244 -4.83 -12.71 20.51
C CYS A 244 -5.33 -13.94 21.27
N PRO A 245 -6.64 -14.07 21.54
CA PRO A 245 -7.22 -15.30 22.08
C PRO A 245 -6.76 -16.54 21.31
N PRO A 246 -6.48 -17.68 21.98
CA PRO A 246 -5.98 -18.88 21.32
C PRO A 246 -6.88 -19.34 20.16
N PRO A 247 -6.32 -19.76 19.01
CA PRO A 247 -7.11 -20.14 17.83
C PRO A 247 -8.03 -21.35 18.10
N GLU A 248 -7.68 -22.21 19.06
CA GLU A 248 -8.55 -23.28 19.56
C GLU A 248 -9.83 -22.71 20.16
N PHE A 249 -9.72 -21.75 21.07
CA PHE A 249 -10.88 -21.13 21.72
C PHE A 249 -11.76 -20.34 20.74
N ILE A 250 -11.15 -19.65 19.77
CA ILE A 250 -11.89 -18.98 18.69
C ILE A 250 -12.70 -20.01 17.90
N ALA A 251 -12.10 -21.16 17.56
CA ALA A 251 -12.78 -22.24 16.85
C ALA A 251 -13.90 -22.89 17.68
N ASP A 252 -13.70 -23.10 18.98
CA ASP A 252 -14.72 -23.64 19.89
C ASP A 252 -15.95 -22.71 19.99
N VAL A 253 -15.75 -21.39 20.04
CA VAL A 253 -16.85 -20.41 20.04
C VAL A 253 -17.60 -20.43 18.69
N ILE A 254 -16.88 -20.53 17.57
CA ILE A 254 -17.49 -20.69 16.24
C ILE A 254 -18.29 -21.99 16.15
N ASP A 255 -17.81 -23.09 16.72
CA ASP A 255 -18.53 -24.37 16.73
C ASP A 255 -19.77 -24.33 17.61
N TYR A 256 -19.68 -23.72 18.80
CA TYR A 256 -20.84 -23.46 19.65
C TYR A 256 -21.93 -22.68 18.89
N ILE A 257 -21.58 -21.56 18.24
CA ILE A 257 -22.54 -20.77 17.45
C ILE A 257 -23.10 -21.64 16.30
N SER A 258 -22.24 -22.41 15.63
CA SER A 258 -22.62 -23.25 14.50
C SER A 258 -23.62 -24.35 14.88
N ARG A 259 -23.48 -24.97 16.06
CA ARG A 259 -24.34 -26.08 16.54
C ARG A 259 -25.51 -25.64 17.43
N ARG A 260 -25.43 -24.50 18.13
CA ARG A 260 -26.40 -24.10 19.17
C ARG A 260 -27.18 -22.82 18.88
N CYS A 261 -26.79 -22.02 17.88
CA CYS A 261 -27.48 -20.77 17.53
C CYS A 261 -28.22 -20.86 16.19
N ASP A 262 -29.35 -20.13 16.10
CA ASP A 262 -30.24 -20.05 14.94
C ASP A 262 -29.51 -19.75 13.62
N PRO A 263 -30.08 -20.09 12.44
CA PRO A 263 -29.43 -19.88 11.15
C PRO A 263 -28.99 -18.43 10.89
N GLY A 264 -27.78 -18.27 10.35
CA GLY A 264 -27.17 -16.97 10.05
C GLY A 264 -25.66 -17.09 9.88
N ALA A 265 -25.05 -16.19 9.11
CA ALA A 265 -23.61 -16.20 8.88
C ALA A 265 -22.83 -15.67 10.08
N ILE A 266 -21.60 -16.17 10.22
CA ILE A 266 -20.65 -15.79 11.27
C ILE A 266 -19.53 -14.96 10.63
N LEU A 267 -19.23 -13.79 11.19
CA LEU A 267 -18.04 -12.99 10.86
C LEU A 267 -17.08 -12.98 12.04
N VAL A 268 -15.85 -13.41 11.82
CA VAL A 268 -14.81 -13.56 12.84
C VAL A 268 -13.70 -12.56 12.56
N PHE A 269 -13.40 -11.68 13.51
CA PHE A 269 -12.29 -10.73 13.41
C PHE A 269 -11.05 -11.27 14.11
N VAL A 270 -9.96 -11.44 13.36
CA VAL A 270 -8.63 -11.87 13.82
C VAL A 270 -7.55 -10.91 13.30
N PRO A 271 -6.39 -10.77 13.97
CA PRO A 271 -5.44 -9.71 13.64
C PRO A 271 -4.62 -9.93 12.37
N GLY A 272 -4.58 -11.13 11.77
CA GLY A 272 -3.80 -11.37 10.55
C GLY A 272 -4.01 -12.73 9.88
N ILE A 273 -3.33 -12.94 8.75
CA ILE A 273 -3.47 -14.15 7.92
C ILE A 273 -2.95 -15.45 8.58
N GLY A 274 -2.02 -15.35 9.54
CA GLY A 274 -1.57 -16.52 10.31
C GLY A 274 -2.71 -17.03 11.20
N GLU A 275 -3.32 -16.11 11.92
CA GLU A 275 -4.45 -16.35 12.81
C GLU A 275 -5.68 -16.87 12.03
N ILE A 276 -5.94 -16.36 10.81
CA ILE A 276 -6.94 -16.93 9.89
C ILE A 276 -6.65 -18.41 9.58
N LYS A 277 -5.41 -18.77 9.23
CA LYS A 277 -5.02 -20.17 8.93
C LYS A 277 -5.19 -21.07 10.16
N ASP A 278 -4.77 -20.61 11.33
CA ASP A 278 -4.80 -21.42 12.54
C ASP A 278 -6.23 -21.67 13.03
N VAL A 279 -7.13 -20.68 12.97
CA VAL A 279 -8.56 -20.89 13.28
C VAL A 279 -9.22 -21.87 12.31
N ILE A 280 -8.97 -21.76 11.00
CA ILE A 280 -9.47 -22.74 10.00
C ILE A 280 -8.98 -24.16 10.32
N LYS A 281 -7.71 -24.29 10.66
CA LYS A 281 -7.07 -25.57 11.01
C LYS A 281 -7.62 -26.14 12.32
N MET A 282 -8.02 -25.30 13.29
CA MET A 282 -8.67 -25.77 14.52
C MET A 282 -10.12 -26.22 14.27
N LEU A 283 -10.90 -25.48 13.49
CA LEU A 283 -12.24 -25.91 13.06
C LEU A 283 -12.21 -27.29 12.39
N GLN A 284 -11.28 -27.50 11.46
CA GLN A 284 -11.10 -28.79 10.78
C GLN A 284 -10.60 -29.93 11.69
N ARG A 285 -10.02 -29.62 12.86
CA ARG A 285 -9.67 -30.60 13.90
C ARG A 285 -10.85 -30.95 14.80
N ILE A 286 -11.73 -29.98 15.08
CA ILE A 286 -12.97 -30.19 15.85
C ILE A 286 -13.90 -31.12 15.06
N ASP A 287 -14.14 -30.81 13.78
CA ASP A 287 -15.03 -31.59 12.92
C ASP A 287 -14.63 -31.49 11.45
N GLY A 288 -13.80 -32.43 10.99
CA GLY A 288 -13.29 -32.47 9.62
C GLY A 288 -14.35 -32.79 8.56
N GLU A 289 -15.51 -33.35 8.95
CA GLU A 289 -16.63 -33.55 8.02
C GLU A 289 -17.45 -32.27 7.88
N PHE A 290 -17.78 -31.60 8.98
CA PHE A 290 -18.60 -30.39 8.98
C PHE A 290 -17.86 -29.15 8.45
N TYR A 291 -16.60 -28.95 8.84
CA TYR A 291 -15.74 -27.81 8.43
C TYR A 291 -14.74 -28.14 7.31
N GLY A 292 -14.79 -29.36 6.75
CA GLY A 292 -13.97 -29.76 5.62
C GLY A 292 -14.39 -29.13 4.29
N ASN A 293 -13.53 -29.24 3.28
CA ASN A 293 -13.79 -28.72 1.92
C ASN A 293 -14.68 -29.64 1.05
N GLY A 294 -15.27 -30.69 1.63
CA GLY A 294 -16.05 -31.69 0.90
C GLY A 294 -17.47 -31.25 0.57
N TYR A 295 -18.07 -31.85 -0.47
CA TYR A 295 -19.47 -31.57 -0.85
C TYR A 295 -20.46 -31.75 0.32
N ARG A 296 -20.19 -32.69 1.22
CA ARG A 296 -21.00 -33.00 2.42
C ARG A 296 -20.83 -32.02 3.59
N SER A 297 -19.94 -31.02 3.51
CA SER A 297 -19.70 -30.08 4.62
C SER A 297 -20.96 -29.33 5.05
N GLY A 298 -21.13 -29.14 6.36
CA GLY A 298 -22.23 -28.34 6.92
C GLY A 298 -21.91 -26.84 7.03
N ALA A 299 -20.64 -26.47 6.90
CA ALA A 299 -20.18 -25.09 6.79
C ALA A 299 -19.41 -24.82 5.49
N VAL A 300 -19.26 -23.53 5.17
CA VAL A 300 -18.31 -23.04 4.16
C VAL A 300 -17.46 -21.95 4.80
N LEU A 301 -16.15 -22.16 4.81
CA LEU A 301 -15.16 -21.26 5.41
C LEU A 301 -14.60 -20.29 4.36
N TYR A 302 -14.73 -18.99 4.61
CA TYR A 302 -14.24 -17.92 3.76
C TYR A 302 -13.14 -17.13 4.47
N PRO A 303 -11.85 -17.39 4.19
CA PRO A 303 -10.77 -16.51 4.64
C PRO A 303 -10.86 -15.16 3.90
N LEU A 304 -10.72 -14.04 4.61
CA LEU A 304 -10.82 -12.70 4.02
C LEU A 304 -9.68 -11.79 4.51
N HIS A 305 -8.77 -11.44 3.60
CA HIS A 305 -7.56 -10.68 3.89
C HIS A 305 -7.06 -10.01 2.59
N SER A 306 -6.45 -8.82 2.69
CA SER A 306 -6.01 -8.01 1.53
C SER A 306 -5.04 -8.73 0.56
N ARG A 307 -4.23 -9.64 1.11
CA ARG A 307 -3.29 -10.51 0.37
C ARG A 307 -3.92 -11.74 -0.31
N LEU A 308 -5.23 -11.99 -0.14
CA LEU A 308 -5.91 -13.08 -0.85
C LEU A 308 -6.31 -12.68 -2.26
N THR A 309 -6.57 -13.70 -3.08
CA THR A 309 -6.97 -13.52 -4.48
C THR A 309 -8.32 -12.83 -4.61
N MET A 310 -8.54 -12.14 -5.73
CA MET A 310 -9.80 -11.41 -5.95
C MET A 310 -11.01 -12.36 -5.92
N ALA A 311 -10.89 -13.55 -6.52
CA ALA A 311 -11.93 -14.58 -6.47
C ALA A 311 -12.25 -15.00 -5.03
N ASN A 312 -11.23 -15.17 -4.18
CA ASN A 312 -11.42 -15.55 -2.78
C ASN A 312 -12.05 -14.40 -1.96
N GLN A 313 -11.67 -13.14 -2.23
CA GLN A 313 -12.28 -11.97 -1.60
C GLN A 313 -13.75 -11.79 -2.02
N CYS A 314 -14.09 -11.97 -3.30
CA CYS A 314 -15.47 -11.84 -3.79
C CYS A 314 -16.38 -13.00 -3.37
N ALA A 315 -15.85 -14.21 -3.18
CA ALA A 315 -16.65 -15.39 -2.85
C ALA A 315 -17.49 -15.22 -1.58
N VAL A 316 -17.07 -14.33 -0.67
CA VAL A 316 -17.77 -14.02 0.58
C VAL A 316 -19.15 -13.35 0.40
N PHE A 317 -19.39 -12.68 -0.74
CA PHE A 317 -20.67 -12.00 -1.03
C PHE A 317 -21.72 -12.93 -1.65
N GLY A 318 -21.32 -14.11 -2.12
CA GLY A 318 -22.26 -15.11 -2.59
C GLY A 318 -23.17 -15.62 -1.46
N THR A 319 -24.40 -15.96 -1.80
CA THR A 319 -25.30 -16.70 -0.89
C THR A 319 -24.69 -18.07 -0.59
N PRO A 320 -24.63 -18.51 0.69
CA PRO A 320 -24.14 -19.85 0.99
C PRO A 320 -25.04 -20.94 0.36
N PRO A 321 -24.49 -22.11 0.01
CA PRO A 321 -25.29 -23.25 -0.45
C PRO A 321 -26.38 -23.61 0.57
N ARG A 322 -27.56 -24.05 0.08
CA ARG A 322 -28.70 -24.40 0.96
C ARG A 322 -28.29 -25.41 2.03
N GLY A 323 -28.66 -25.11 3.28
CA GLY A 323 -28.34 -25.95 4.44
C GLY A 323 -26.91 -25.78 4.97
N LYS A 324 -26.05 -24.96 4.34
CA LYS A 324 -24.69 -24.69 4.82
C LYS A 324 -24.58 -23.35 5.53
N ARG A 325 -23.80 -23.32 6.61
CA ARG A 325 -23.47 -22.10 7.38
C ARG A 325 -22.27 -21.38 6.76
N LYS A 326 -22.44 -20.10 6.37
CA LYS A 326 -21.33 -19.22 6.00
C LYS A 326 -20.53 -18.82 7.24
N ILE A 327 -19.21 -19.01 7.20
CA ILE A 327 -18.29 -18.58 8.25
C ILE A 327 -17.17 -17.79 7.57
N VAL A 328 -17.04 -16.51 7.91
CA VAL A 328 -16.06 -15.58 7.33
C VAL A 328 -15.02 -15.28 8.40
N ILE A 329 -13.75 -15.50 8.10
CA ILE A 329 -12.65 -15.29 9.04
C ILE A 329 -11.73 -14.22 8.45
N ALA A 330 -11.78 -13.03 9.04
CA ALA A 330 -11.35 -11.78 8.42
C ALA A 330 -10.44 -10.95 9.33
N THR A 331 -9.66 -10.06 8.71
CA THR A 331 -9.04 -8.92 9.40
C THR A 331 -9.98 -7.71 9.45
N ASN A 332 -9.47 -6.56 9.90
CA ASN A 332 -10.12 -5.25 9.82
C ASN A 332 -10.57 -4.83 8.40
N ILE A 333 -10.19 -5.56 7.34
CA ILE A 333 -10.76 -5.41 6.00
C ILE A 333 -12.30 -5.53 5.97
N ALA A 334 -12.90 -6.20 6.96
CA ALA A 334 -14.35 -6.27 7.13
C ALA A 334 -14.95 -5.22 8.11
N GLU A 335 -14.12 -4.42 8.81
CA GLU A 335 -14.58 -3.35 9.73
C GLU A 335 -15.10 -2.11 8.99
N THR A 336 -14.55 -1.82 7.81
CA THR A 336 -14.90 -0.67 6.97
C THR A 336 -15.30 -1.13 5.56
N ARG A 337 -15.54 -0.22 4.61
CA ARG A 337 -15.94 -0.54 3.21
C ARG A 337 -14.75 -1.02 2.35
N GLN A 338 -13.88 -1.89 2.88
CA GLN A 338 -12.54 -2.13 2.34
C GLN A 338 -12.43 -3.38 1.43
N VAL A 339 -13.53 -4.10 1.18
CA VAL A 339 -13.54 -5.22 0.23
C VAL A 339 -13.89 -4.72 -1.18
N LEU A 340 -13.22 -5.30 -2.17
CA LEU A 340 -12.95 -4.71 -3.48
C LEU A 340 -13.97 -5.14 -4.57
N PHE A 341 -14.08 -4.36 -5.65
CA PHE A 341 -14.71 -4.66 -6.96
C PHE A 341 -15.73 -5.82 -7.03
N CYS A 342 -16.98 -5.55 -6.65
CA CYS A 342 -18.16 -6.03 -7.38
C CYS A 342 -19.34 -5.09 -7.11
N TYR A 343 -20.20 -4.85 -8.10
CA TYR A 343 -21.30 -3.87 -8.01
C TYR A 343 -22.26 -4.16 -6.83
N SER A 344 -22.75 -3.09 -6.20
CA SER A 344 -23.56 -3.03 -4.95
C SER A 344 -22.75 -2.89 -3.67
N PHE A 345 -23.31 -2.20 -2.67
CA PHE A 345 -22.58 -1.77 -1.46
C PHE A 345 -21.95 -2.95 -0.71
N ILE A 346 -20.61 -3.05 -0.80
CA ILE A 346 -19.85 -4.27 -0.49
C ILE A 346 -19.75 -4.48 1.02
N THR A 347 -20.77 -5.10 1.57
CA THR A 347 -21.03 -5.27 2.98
C THR A 347 -21.74 -6.61 3.12
N ILE A 348 -21.13 -7.59 3.79
CA ILE A 348 -21.69 -8.95 3.87
C ILE A 348 -23.04 -8.87 4.59
N GLU A 349 -24.14 -9.05 3.85
CA GLU A 349 -25.49 -8.74 4.33
C GLU A 349 -26.02 -9.84 5.27
N ASP A 350 -25.62 -11.10 5.08
CA ASP A 350 -26.15 -12.26 5.80
C ASP A 350 -25.52 -12.50 7.20
N ILE A 351 -24.69 -11.58 7.69
CA ILE A 351 -24.06 -11.66 9.02
C ILE A 351 -25.10 -11.43 10.14
N VAL A 352 -25.18 -12.39 11.06
CA VAL A 352 -26.02 -12.35 12.27
C VAL A 352 -25.16 -12.51 13.53
N TYR A 353 -24.01 -13.16 13.40
CA TYR A 353 -23.09 -13.43 14.51
C TYR A 353 -21.73 -12.81 14.20
N VAL A 354 -21.20 -12.05 15.15
CA VAL A 354 -19.82 -11.54 15.13
C VAL A 354 -19.03 -12.21 16.25
N VAL A 355 -17.82 -12.66 15.96
CA VAL A 355 -16.84 -13.13 16.94
C VAL A 355 -15.64 -12.19 16.85
N ASP A 356 -15.36 -11.50 17.95
CA ASP A 356 -14.41 -10.40 18.00
C ASP A 356 -13.22 -10.76 18.91
N SER A 357 -12.05 -11.02 18.33
CA SER A 357 -10.81 -11.32 19.07
C SER A 357 -10.29 -10.14 19.91
N GLY A 358 -10.81 -8.93 19.71
CA GLY A 358 -10.32 -7.71 20.38
C GLY A 358 -8.97 -7.21 19.88
N GLN A 359 -8.34 -7.85 18.89
CA GLN A 359 -7.04 -7.45 18.33
C GLN A 359 -7.17 -6.88 16.91
N ILE A 360 -6.25 -6.01 16.56
CA ILE A 360 -6.04 -5.44 15.20
C ILE A 360 -4.53 -5.21 14.98
N LYS A 361 -4.01 -5.44 13.78
CA LYS A 361 -2.62 -5.05 13.45
C LYS A 361 -2.60 -3.62 12.93
N ILE A 362 -1.80 -2.76 13.56
CA ILE A 362 -1.56 -1.37 13.12
C ILE A 362 -0.07 -1.13 12.91
N THR A 363 0.25 -0.19 12.01
CA THR A 363 1.62 0.32 11.84
C THR A 363 1.84 1.50 12.77
N THR A 364 2.92 1.46 13.54
CA THR A 364 3.44 2.56 14.34
C THR A 364 4.89 2.86 13.97
N TYR A 365 5.24 4.13 13.84
CA TYR A 365 6.61 4.59 13.61
C TYR A 365 7.27 4.95 14.93
N ASP A 366 8.46 4.38 15.18
CA ASP A 366 9.36 4.80 16.25
C ASP A 366 10.47 5.67 15.64
N PRO A 367 10.46 7.00 15.89
CA PRO A 367 11.43 7.90 15.29
C PRO A 367 12.83 7.74 15.92
N SER A 368 12.93 7.27 17.17
CA SER A 368 14.21 7.10 17.88
C SER A 368 15.09 6.02 17.24
N ASN A 369 14.46 4.96 16.72
CA ASN A 369 15.12 3.87 15.98
C ASN A 369 14.87 3.93 14.47
N ASN A 370 14.27 5.03 13.96
CA ASN A 370 13.87 5.23 12.57
C ASN A 370 13.23 3.96 11.94
N THR A 371 12.24 3.39 12.63
CA THR A 371 11.71 2.06 12.29
C THR A 371 10.20 1.95 12.49
N SER A 372 9.50 1.55 11.44
CA SER A 372 8.08 1.19 11.48
C SER A 372 7.89 -0.21 12.09
N THR A 373 6.85 -0.39 12.89
CA THR A 373 6.46 -1.66 13.51
C THR A 373 5.00 -1.95 13.15
N LEU A 374 4.73 -3.12 12.56
CA LEU A 374 3.38 -3.65 12.37
C LEU A 374 3.13 -4.66 13.49
N ALA A 375 2.39 -4.27 14.52
CA ALA A 375 2.14 -5.11 15.70
C ALA A 375 0.63 -5.29 15.96
N PRO A 376 0.20 -6.42 16.54
CA PRO A 376 -1.14 -6.55 17.09
C PRO A 376 -1.29 -5.63 18.30
N VAL A 377 -2.40 -4.90 18.34
CA VAL A 377 -2.82 -4.06 19.47
C VAL A 377 -4.29 -4.31 19.77
N LEU A 378 -4.68 -4.02 21.01
CA LEU A 378 -6.07 -4.03 21.43
C LEU A 378 -6.88 -3.00 20.61
N VAL A 379 -8.08 -3.39 20.16
CA VAL A 379 -8.99 -2.49 19.45
C VAL A 379 -9.48 -1.34 20.33
N SER A 380 -9.86 -0.23 19.71
CA SER A 380 -10.59 0.83 20.42
C SER A 380 -12.06 0.46 20.65
N LYS A 381 -12.74 1.15 21.56
CA LYS A 381 -14.19 1.00 21.76
C LYS A 381 -14.97 1.33 20.48
N ALA A 382 -14.52 2.31 19.69
CA ALA A 382 -15.09 2.62 18.39
C ALA A 382 -14.97 1.45 17.38
N ASN A 383 -13.80 0.80 17.29
CA ASN A 383 -13.63 -0.40 16.47
C ASN A 383 -14.55 -1.54 16.94
N ALA A 384 -14.60 -1.80 18.25
CA ALA A 384 -15.48 -2.83 18.82
C ALA A 384 -16.97 -2.55 18.53
N ALA A 385 -17.39 -1.28 18.59
CA ALA A 385 -18.74 -0.85 18.20
C ALA A 385 -19.02 -1.04 16.70
N GLN A 386 -18.05 -0.72 15.83
CA GLN A 386 -18.16 -0.97 14.38
C GLN A 386 -18.21 -2.46 14.06
N ARG A 387 -17.40 -3.31 14.72
CA ARG A 387 -17.44 -4.78 14.62
C ARG A 387 -18.82 -5.31 15.04
N ARG A 388 -19.33 -4.89 16.21
CA ARG A 388 -20.68 -5.21 16.72
C ARG A 388 -21.78 -4.86 15.73
N GLY A 389 -21.73 -3.66 15.14
CA GLY A 389 -22.72 -3.18 14.16
C GLY A 389 -22.83 -4.03 12.89
N ARG A 390 -21.85 -4.90 12.59
CA ARG A 390 -21.94 -5.84 11.46
C ARG A 390 -22.99 -6.93 11.64
N ALA A 391 -23.38 -7.27 12.88
CA ALA A 391 -24.41 -8.26 13.18
C ALA A 391 -25.86 -7.72 13.10
N GLY A 392 -26.05 -6.40 13.17
CA GLY A 392 -27.37 -5.76 13.33
C GLY A 392 -28.02 -5.25 12.04
N ARG A 393 -27.65 -5.78 10.87
CA ARG A 393 -28.05 -5.20 9.57
C ARG A 393 -29.34 -5.77 8.99
N VAL A 394 -29.53 -7.08 9.11
CA VAL A 394 -30.68 -7.79 8.52
C VAL A 394 -31.73 -8.22 9.55
N ARG A 395 -31.31 -8.46 10.80
CA ARG A 395 -32.15 -8.83 11.94
C ARG A 395 -31.36 -8.64 13.24
N GLU A 396 -31.99 -8.93 14.37
CA GLU A 396 -31.32 -8.95 15.67
C GLU A 396 -30.11 -9.91 15.66
N GLY A 397 -28.98 -9.44 16.17
CA GLY A 397 -27.69 -10.13 16.07
C GLY A 397 -27.00 -10.32 17.41
N LYS A 398 -25.86 -11.04 17.42
CA LYS A 398 -25.03 -11.23 18.62
C LYS A 398 -23.55 -11.01 18.32
N CYS A 399 -22.85 -10.32 19.23
CA CYS A 399 -21.42 -10.06 19.14
C CYS A 399 -20.71 -10.67 20.34
N PHE A 400 -19.93 -11.72 20.09
CA PHE A 400 -19.12 -12.44 21.07
C PHE A 400 -17.74 -11.79 21.14
N HIS A 401 -17.53 -10.94 22.13
CA HIS A 401 -16.24 -10.31 22.40
C HIS A 401 -15.38 -11.26 23.24
N LEU A 402 -14.25 -11.69 22.69
CA LEU A 402 -13.34 -12.65 23.32
C LEU A 402 -12.33 -11.99 24.27
N PHE A 403 -12.71 -10.83 24.81
CA PHE A 403 -11.98 -10.07 25.82
C PHE A 403 -12.90 -9.72 27.01
N PRO A 404 -12.35 -9.56 28.22
CA PRO A 404 -13.12 -9.19 29.40
C PRO A 404 -13.88 -7.86 29.25
N SER A 405 -15.03 -7.79 29.91
CA SER A 405 -15.78 -6.54 30.09
C SER A 405 -14.95 -5.44 30.78
N PHE A 406 -14.03 -5.82 31.68
CA PHE A 406 -13.05 -4.90 32.29
C PHE A 406 -12.15 -4.25 31.22
N SER A 407 -11.65 -5.04 30.26
CA SER A 407 -10.77 -4.54 29.21
C SER A 407 -11.47 -3.49 28.34
N TYR A 408 -12.73 -3.74 27.96
CA TYR A 408 -13.56 -2.76 27.26
C TYR A 408 -13.77 -1.47 28.06
N ASN A 409 -14.08 -1.58 29.35
CA ASN A 409 -14.46 -0.44 30.18
C ASN A 409 -13.27 0.38 30.72
N LYS A 410 -12.09 -0.22 30.87
CA LYS A 410 -10.95 0.37 31.61
C LYS A 410 -9.61 0.37 30.87
N VAL A 411 -9.46 -0.40 29.79
CA VAL A 411 -8.17 -0.55 29.08
C VAL A 411 -8.26 -0.06 27.63
N MET A 412 -9.36 -0.36 26.93
CA MET A 412 -9.57 0.11 25.55
C MET A 412 -9.67 1.64 25.51
N LEU A 413 -8.88 2.23 24.62
CA LEU A 413 -9.03 3.62 24.20
C LEU A 413 -10.38 3.81 23.50
N ASP A 414 -10.95 5.01 23.56
CA ASP A 414 -12.19 5.30 22.82
C ASP A 414 -11.97 5.23 21.30
N PHE A 415 -10.80 5.71 20.84
CA PHE A 415 -10.35 5.71 19.45
C PHE A 415 -8.88 5.29 19.36
N LEU A 416 -8.45 4.74 18.21
CA LEU A 416 -7.04 4.50 17.93
C LEU A 416 -6.31 5.82 17.60
N PRO A 417 -4.99 5.92 17.84
CA PRO A 417 -4.22 7.10 17.45
C PRO A 417 -4.30 7.40 15.94
N PRO A 418 -4.47 8.68 15.55
CA PRO A 418 -4.62 9.10 14.16
C PRO A 418 -3.32 8.89 13.38
N GLU A 419 -3.42 8.68 12.07
CA GLU A 419 -2.26 8.30 11.25
C GLU A 419 -1.13 9.32 11.30
N ILE A 420 -1.46 10.60 11.29
CA ILE A 420 -0.49 11.70 11.36
C ILE A 420 0.43 11.60 12.59
N THR A 421 -0.03 11.00 13.70
CA THR A 421 0.77 10.84 14.94
C THR A 421 1.58 9.55 15.02
N ARG A 422 1.34 8.57 14.13
CA ARG A 422 1.93 7.21 14.22
C ARG A 422 2.62 6.72 12.94
N MET A 423 2.70 7.56 11.91
CA MET A 423 3.28 7.24 10.60
C MET A 423 4.37 8.26 10.27
N ARG A 424 5.18 7.97 9.25
CA ARG A 424 6.19 8.88 8.71
C ARG A 424 5.53 9.97 7.85
N LEU A 425 6.13 11.16 7.75
CA LEU A 425 5.45 12.38 7.30
C LEU A 425 5.92 12.93 5.93
N GLU A 426 6.65 12.14 5.13
CA GLU A 426 7.37 12.61 3.94
C GLU A 426 6.48 13.38 2.96
N ASP A 427 5.34 12.79 2.57
CA ASP A 427 4.37 13.40 1.63
C ASP A 427 3.73 14.67 2.22
N VAL A 428 3.41 14.67 3.52
CA VAL A 428 2.82 15.84 4.19
C VAL A 428 3.80 17.00 4.25
N ILE A 429 5.05 16.76 4.64
CA ILE A 429 6.08 17.80 4.72
C ILE A 429 6.40 18.36 3.33
N LEU A 430 6.50 17.52 2.30
CA LEU A 430 6.69 17.97 0.93
C LEU A 430 5.52 18.83 0.44
N ARG A 431 4.26 18.45 0.72
CA ARG A 431 3.08 19.27 0.41
C ARG A 431 3.11 20.62 1.12
N ILE A 432 3.48 20.66 2.40
CA ILE A 432 3.60 21.92 3.17
C ILE A 432 4.58 22.88 2.50
N LYS A 433 5.76 22.37 2.11
CA LYS A 433 6.79 23.17 1.45
C LYS A 433 6.40 23.56 0.02
N ALA A 434 5.73 22.68 -0.72
CA ALA A 434 5.30 22.93 -2.11
C ALA A 434 4.19 23.99 -2.20
N LEU A 435 3.21 23.91 -1.29
CA LEU A 435 2.14 24.90 -1.12
C LEU A 435 2.60 26.16 -0.36
N LYS A 436 3.88 26.24 0.05
CA LYS A 436 4.50 27.39 0.74
C LYS A 436 3.74 27.83 1.99
N LEU A 437 3.27 26.87 2.80
CA LEU A 437 2.37 27.15 3.93
C LEU A 437 3.06 27.79 5.14
N GLY A 438 4.40 27.86 5.13
CA GLY A 438 5.23 28.38 6.21
C GLY A 438 6.14 27.29 6.80
N PRO A 439 6.66 27.50 8.02
CA PRO A 439 7.37 26.46 8.77
C PRO A 439 6.47 25.25 9.04
N VAL A 440 7.01 24.06 8.86
CA VAL A 440 6.39 22.74 9.00
C VAL A 440 5.94 22.50 10.43
N THR A 441 6.79 22.80 11.42
CA THR A 441 6.47 22.67 12.85
C THR A 441 5.26 23.55 13.21
N THR A 442 5.26 24.79 12.73
CA THR A 442 4.17 25.76 12.94
C THR A 442 2.89 25.27 12.27
N PHE A 443 2.95 24.80 11.02
CA PHE A 443 1.77 24.27 10.34
C PHE A 443 1.20 23.02 11.06
N LEU A 444 2.06 22.04 11.37
CA LEU A 444 1.65 20.77 11.97
C LEU A 444 1.14 20.91 13.41
N SER A 445 1.60 21.91 14.16
CA SER A 445 0.99 22.28 15.45
C SER A 445 -0.46 22.77 15.34
N GLY A 446 -0.90 23.20 14.15
CA GLY A 446 -2.27 23.61 13.85
C GLY A 446 -3.20 22.48 13.42
N CYS A 447 -2.70 21.23 13.33
CA CYS A 447 -3.50 20.05 13.01
C CYS A 447 -4.41 19.60 14.18
N LEU A 448 -5.39 18.74 13.89
CA LEU A 448 -6.35 18.22 14.88
C LEU A 448 -5.69 17.41 16.01
N ASP A 449 -4.64 16.68 15.67
CA ASP A 449 -3.71 16.03 16.60
C ASP A 449 -2.30 16.24 16.04
N PRO A 450 -1.49 17.15 16.62
CA PRO A 450 -0.13 17.41 16.14
C PRO A 450 0.78 16.17 16.27
N PRO A 451 1.65 15.90 15.28
CA PRO A 451 2.68 14.87 15.37
C PRO A 451 3.80 15.25 16.35
N ASP A 452 4.55 14.24 16.79
CA ASP A 452 5.74 14.41 17.61
C ASP A 452 6.89 15.11 16.87
N LEU A 453 7.66 15.95 17.59
CA LEU A 453 8.72 16.77 17.00
C LEU A 453 9.87 15.93 16.42
N GLU A 454 10.32 14.87 17.10
CA GLU A 454 11.39 14.00 16.58
C GLU A 454 10.94 13.34 15.27
N THR A 455 9.65 13.01 15.13
CA THR A 455 9.10 12.49 13.86
C THR A 455 9.20 13.52 12.73
N ILE A 456 8.97 14.80 13.00
CA ILE A 456 9.14 15.89 12.02
C ILE A 456 10.61 16.01 11.60
N LEU A 457 11.54 16.11 12.57
CA LEU A 457 12.97 16.28 12.31
C LEU A 457 13.58 15.08 11.54
N ARG A 458 13.26 13.85 11.95
CA ARG A 458 13.68 12.63 11.22
C ARG A 458 13.18 12.61 9.78
N THR A 459 11.99 13.15 9.54
CA THR A 459 11.44 13.26 8.19
C THR A 459 12.13 14.38 7.38
N LEU A 460 12.42 15.53 7.99
CA LEU A 460 13.20 16.62 7.35
C LEU A 460 14.61 16.12 6.94
N HIS A 461 15.31 15.43 7.85
CA HIS A 461 16.59 14.79 7.55
C HIS A 461 16.49 13.81 6.37
N PHE A 462 15.50 12.89 6.39
CA PHE A 462 15.29 11.96 5.28
C PHE A 462 15.01 12.70 3.95
N LEU A 463 14.24 13.78 3.98
CA LEU A 463 13.97 14.59 2.79
C LEU A 463 15.21 15.34 2.27
N ARG A 464 16.20 15.64 3.13
CA ARG A 464 17.55 16.08 2.70
C ARG A 464 18.36 14.93 2.10
N ASP A 465 18.34 13.75 2.71
CA ASP A 465 19.07 12.57 2.21
C ASP A 465 18.65 12.21 0.78
N ILE A 466 17.34 12.25 0.47
CA ILE A 466 16.83 12.03 -0.89
C ILE A 466 17.02 13.24 -1.84
N GLN A 467 17.66 14.32 -1.38
CA GLN A 467 17.89 15.59 -2.08
C GLN A 467 16.60 16.36 -2.45
N ALA A 468 15.49 16.14 -1.74
CA ALA A 468 14.23 16.89 -1.94
C ALA A 468 14.24 18.25 -1.23
N LEU A 469 14.92 18.34 -0.09
CA LEU A 469 15.17 19.57 0.64
C LEU A 469 16.66 19.93 0.65
N LYS A 470 16.95 21.21 0.87
CA LYS A 470 18.28 21.72 1.20
C LYS A 470 18.17 22.79 2.28
N PRO A 471 19.20 22.93 3.15
CA PRO A 471 19.30 24.05 4.08
C PRO A 471 19.23 25.40 3.35
N LEU A 472 18.58 26.37 3.99
CA LEU A 472 18.73 27.76 3.58
C LEU A 472 20.18 28.20 3.87
N PRO A 473 20.86 28.95 2.97
CA PRO A 473 22.11 29.60 3.34
C PRO A 473 21.83 30.53 4.53
N PRO A 474 22.62 30.47 5.62
CA PRO A 474 22.41 31.37 6.76
C PRO A 474 22.52 32.81 6.28
N ALA A 475 21.52 33.64 6.62
CA ALA A 475 21.64 35.08 6.44
C ALA A 475 22.88 35.56 7.21
N ALA A 476 23.73 36.35 6.57
CA ALA A 476 25.04 36.71 7.10
C ALA A 476 24.92 37.49 8.42
N GLN A 477 24.97 36.78 9.55
CA GLN A 477 25.00 37.38 10.88
C GLN A 477 26.44 37.81 11.22
N PRO A 478 26.62 38.97 11.88
CA PRO A 478 27.94 39.43 12.28
C PRO A 478 28.53 38.49 13.35
N TYR A 479 29.80 38.09 13.17
CA TYR A 479 30.55 37.23 14.07
C TYR A 479 30.42 37.65 15.55
N SER A 480 29.70 36.85 16.35
CA SER A 480 29.86 36.80 17.79
C SER A 480 30.99 35.82 18.13
N GLY A 481 31.97 36.27 18.91
CA GLY A 481 33.17 35.48 19.23
C GLY A 481 32.87 34.23 20.10
N PRO A 482 33.78 33.24 20.11
CA PRO A 482 33.54 31.96 20.78
C PRO A 482 33.37 32.12 22.30
N SER A 483 32.21 31.71 22.80
CA SER A 483 31.96 31.55 24.24
C SER A 483 32.80 30.42 24.81
N SER A 484 33.64 30.73 25.80
CA SER A 484 34.56 29.77 26.42
C SER A 484 33.84 28.66 27.19
N SER A 485 33.87 27.43 26.67
CA SER A 485 33.42 26.25 27.41
C SER A 485 34.42 25.87 28.51
N SER A 486 33.99 25.94 29.77
CA SER A 486 34.84 25.65 30.93
C SER A 486 35.02 24.14 31.12
N SER A 487 35.98 23.55 30.41
CA SER A 487 36.38 22.15 30.60
C SER A 487 37.24 21.97 31.86
N ILE A 488 36.82 21.06 32.76
CA ILE A 488 37.59 20.74 33.98
C ILE A 488 38.80 19.87 33.59
N PRO A 489 40.05 20.23 33.95
CA PRO A 489 41.22 19.45 33.59
C PRO A 489 41.19 18.03 34.17
N VAL A 490 41.49 17.04 33.32
CA VAL A 490 41.49 15.59 33.66
C VAL A 490 42.32 15.25 34.90
N ALA A 491 43.36 16.05 35.19
CA ALA A 491 44.22 15.93 36.38
C ALA A 491 43.51 16.18 37.73
N GLN A 492 42.33 16.82 37.77
CA GLN A 492 41.55 16.96 39.00
C GLN A 492 40.69 15.73 39.31
N LEU A 493 40.14 15.05 38.29
CA LEU A 493 39.25 13.90 38.45
C LEU A 493 39.91 12.71 39.18
N SER A 494 41.22 12.53 39.01
CA SER A 494 42.00 11.46 39.64
C SER A 494 42.20 11.66 41.15
N ARG A 495 42.07 12.88 41.68
CA ARG A 495 42.20 13.21 43.11
C ARG A 495 40.88 13.17 43.89
N MET A 496 39.75 13.01 43.22
CA MET A 496 38.42 13.06 43.84
C MET A 496 37.99 11.71 44.43
N SER A 497 37.25 11.73 45.54
CA SER A 497 36.63 10.52 46.09
C SER A 497 35.52 9.98 45.17
N LYS A 498 35.20 8.68 45.28
CA LYS A 498 34.21 8.01 44.40
C LYS A 498 32.87 8.75 44.35
N ARG A 499 32.31 9.10 45.52
CA ARG A 499 31.06 9.87 45.66
C ARG A 499 31.10 11.27 45.00
N GLN A 500 32.26 11.91 44.96
CA GLN A 500 32.41 13.22 44.30
C GLN A 500 32.46 13.08 42.77
N ARG A 501 33.12 12.04 42.24
CA ARG A 501 33.12 11.75 40.79
C ARG A 501 31.72 11.40 40.30
N GLU A 502 30.98 10.59 41.05
CA GLU A 502 29.59 10.21 40.73
C GLU A 502 28.66 11.43 40.66
N ARG A 503 28.78 12.40 41.58
CA ARG A 503 28.02 13.66 41.52
C ARG A 503 28.39 14.55 40.34
N VAL A 504 29.68 14.69 40.04
CA VAL A 504 30.13 15.48 38.88
C VAL A 504 29.69 14.85 37.57
N MET A 505 29.76 13.51 37.44
CA MET A 505 29.20 12.81 36.27
C MET A 505 27.68 12.98 36.17
N ALA A 506 26.93 12.86 37.26
CA ALA A 506 25.48 13.06 37.24
C ALA A 506 25.11 14.49 36.77
N SER A 507 25.75 15.51 37.34
CA SER A 507 25.53 16.91 36.96
C SER A 507 25.97 17.22 35.52
N ALA A 508 27.05 16.60 35.04
CA ALA A 508 27.50 16.72 33.65
C ALA A 508 26.56 15.99 32.66
N ILE A 509 25.97 14.86 33.04
CA ILE A 509 24.94 14.17 32.25
C ILE A 509 23.65 15.01 32.19
N GLU A 510 23.26 15.64 33.30
CA GLU A 510 22.06 16.50 33.36
C GLU A 510 22.26 17.79 32.57
N SER A 511 23.44 18.42 32.70
CA SER A 511 23.82 19.60 31.89
C SER A 511 23.98 19.24 30.41
N GLY A 512 24.50 18.04 30.11
CA GLY A 512 24.59 17.51 28.73
C GLY A 512 23.21 17.26 28.13
N LYS A 513 22.25 16.73 28.90
CA LYS A 513 20.85 16.60 28.46
C LYS A 513 20.21 17.96 28.20
N ALA A 514 20.46 18.96 29.04
CA ALA A 514 19.94 20.32 28.84
C ALA A 514 20.59 21.01 27.62
N ALA A 515 21.89 20.84 27.41
CA ALA A 515 22.60 21.36 26.23
C ALA A 515 22.12 20.68 24.94
N VAL A 516 21.98 19.35 24.92
CA VAL A 516 21.41 18.60 23.78
C VAL A 516 19.96 19.00 23.52
N ALA A 517 19.16 19.28 24.56
CA ALA A 517 17.80 19.79 24.38
C ALA A 517 17.79 21.20 23.74
N ALA A 518 18.72 22.08 24.14
CA ALA A 518 18.88 23.41 23.53
C ALA A 518 19.38 23.33 22.08
N GLU A 519 20.43 22.53 21.81
CA GLU A 519 20.92 22.27 20.44
C GLU A 519 19.84 21.63 19.56
N SER A 520 18.97 20.75 20.11
CA SER A 520 17.85 20.18 19.37
C SER A 520 16.73 21.18 19.08
N ALA A 521 16.61 22.25 19.87
CA ALA A 521 15.64 23.32 19.62
C ALA A 521 16.16 24.31 18.57
N ASP A 522 17.43 24.71 18.65
CA ASP A 522 18.05 25.56 17.63
C ASP A 522 18.18 24.80 16.29
N SER A 523 18.58 23.52 16.31
CA SER A 523 18.60 22.70 15.09
C SER A 523 17.21 22.53 14.52
N ALA A 524 16.17 22.27 15.31
CA ALA A 524 14.80 22.19 14.82
C ALA A 524 14.35 23.46 14.08
N VAL A 525 14.78 24.64 14.55
CA VAL A 525 14.51 25.91 13.87
C VAL A 525 15.33 26.04 12.58
N GLU A 526 16.59 25.60 12.54
CA GLU A 526 17.38 25.56 11.31
C GLU A 526 16.82 24.56 10.27
N GLU A 527 16.41 23.36 10.69
CA GLU A 527 15.84 22.34 9.79
C GLU A 527 14.48 22.74 9.21
N ASP A 528 13.66 23.46 9.99
CA ASP A 528 12.38 23.93 9.47
C ASP A 528 12.52 25.11 8.48
N ASN A 529 13.69 25.74 8.40
CA ASN A 529 14.00 26.73 7.36
C ASN A 529 14.41 26.11 6.00
N ASP A 530 14.49 24.77 5.89
CA ASP A 530 14.81 24.09 4.64
C ASP A 530 13.87 24.50 3.48
N VAL A 531 14.45 24.65 2.29
CA VAL A 531 13.73 24.93 1.04
C VAL A 531 13.73 23.71 0.12
N LEU A 532 12.65 23.57 -0.66
CA LEU A 532 12.60 22.59 -1.75
C LEU A 532 13.75 22.83 -2.71
N THR A 533 14.46 21.75 -3.03
CA THR A 533 15.28 21.70 -4.23
C THR A 533 14.35 21.71 -5.45
N PRO A 534 14.87 22.04 -6.65
CA PRO A 534 14.13 21.81 -7.88
C PRO A 534 13.59 20.37 -7.95
N LEU A 535 14.42 19.36 -7.66
CA LEU A 535 14.01 17.95 -7.63
C LEU A 535 12.82 17.75 -6.67
N GLY A 536 12.93 18.25 -5.43
CA GLY A 536 11.88 18.17 -4.43
C GLY A 536 10.55 18.80 -4.88
N HIS A 537 10.59 19.89 -5.65
CA HIS A 537 9.38 20.47 -6.23
C HIS A 537 8.70 19.52 -7.22
N HIS A 538 9.45 18.77 -8.03
CA HIS A 538 8.84 17.74 -8.88
C HIS A 538 8.35 16.55 -8.07
N LEU A 539 9.14 16.06 -7.10
CA LEU A 539 8.72 14.95 -6.21
C LEU A 539 7.41 15.25 -5.48
N ALA A 540 7.26 16.45 -4.91
CA ALA A 540 6.04 16.89 -4.23
C ALA A 540 4.82 17.01 -5.17
N ASN A 541 5.06 17.23 -6.47
CA ASN A 541 4.01 17.27 -7.49
C ASN A 541 3.71 15.88 -8.07
N PHE A 542 4.62 14.90 -8.00
CA PHE A 542 4.29 13.51 -8.35
C PHE A 542 3.32 12.96 -7.30
N PRO A 543 2.22 12.27 -7.68
CA PRO A 543 1.31 11.71 -6.68
C PRO A 543 1.85 10.41 -6.04
N LEU A 544 3.17 10.18 -6.07
CA LEU A 544 3.84 8.97 -5.59
C LEU A 544 4.55 9.22 -4.26
N ASP A 545 4.97 8.14 -3.61
CA ASP A 545 6.08 8.21 -2.66
C ASP A 545 7.31 8.91 -3.30
N PRO A 546 8.05 9.77 -2.58
CA PRO A 546 9.15 10.53 -3.16
C PRO A 546 10.28 9.68 -3.75
N GLN A 547 10.58 8.50 -3.19
CA GLN A 547 11.58 7.59 -3.75
C GLN A 547 11.05 6.90 -5.03
N CYS A 548 9.75 6.59 -5.09
CA CYS A 548 9.12 6.08 -6.31
C CYS A 548 9.04 7.15 -7.43
N ALA A 549 8.78 8.41 -7.08
CA ALA A 549 8.87 9.53 -8.02
C ALA A 549 10.31 9.73 -8.53
N LYS A 550 11.31 9.67 -7.63
CA LYS A 550 12.73 9.74 -7.99
C LYS A 550 13.13 8.58 -8.92
N LEU A 551 12.60 7.37 -8.69
CA LEU A 551 12.81 6.20 -9.57
C LEU A 551 12.31 6.44 -10.99
N LEU A 552 11.13 7.03 -11.18
CA LEU A 552 10.60 7.35 -12.51
C LEU A 552 11.47 8.38 -13.24
N ILE A 553 11.88 9.45 -12.55
CA ILE A 553 12.76 10.48 -13.12
C ILE A 553 14.10 9.87 -13.53
N LEU A 554 14.71 9.03 -12.66
CA LEU A 554 15.97 8.35 -12.97
C LEU A 554 15.81 7.31 -14.09
N GLY A 555 14.68 6.59 -14.15
CA GLY A 555 14.39 5.63 -15.22
C GLY A 555 14.28 6.29 -16.60
N ALA A 556 13.60 7.44 -16.69
CA ALA A 556 13.58 8.26 -17.89
C ALA A 556 14.97 8.84 -18.23
N LEU A 557 15.70 9.33 -17.21
CA LEU A 557 17.00 9.95 -17.41
C LEU A 557 18.04 8.95 -17.97
N PHE A 558 18.12 7.76 -17.36
CA PHE A 558 19.06 6.68 -17.68
C PHE A 558 18.54 5.68 -18.74
N CYS A 559 17.48 6.02 -19.48
CA CYS A 559 16.87 5.19 -20.52
C CYS A 559 16.64 3.72 -20.11
N CYS A 560 16.14 3.56 -18.88
CA CYS A 560 15.80 2.28 -18.25
C CYS A 560 14.35 2.37 -17.74
N LEU A 561 13.45 2.89 -18.60
CA LEU A 561 12.12 3.34 -18.22
C LEU A 561 11.18 2.18 -17.86
N GLN A 562 11.09 1.15 -18.69
CA GLN A 562 10.19 0.00 -18.46
C GLN A 562 10.39 -0.68 -17.07
N PRO A 563 11.61 -1.01 -16.61
CA PRO A 563 11.82 -1.51 -15.26
C PRO A 563 11.42 -0.52 -14.17
N ALA A 564 11.74 0.77 -14.33
CA ALA A 564 11.39 1.81 -13.36
C ALA A 564 9.86 1.96 -13.21
N LEU A 565 9.12 1.94 -14.32
CA LEU A 565 7.66 1.96 -14.35
C LEU A 565 7.06 0.75 -13.61
N ALA A 566 7.55 -0.46 -13.91
CA ALA A 566 7.05 -1.70 -13.31
C ALA A 566 7.26 -1.71 -11.79
N VAL A 567 8.43 -1.29 -11.32
CA VAL A 567 8.74 -1.21 -9.88
C VAL A 567 7.92 -0.13 -9.20
N ALA A 568 7.86 1.08 -9.76
CA ALA A 568 7.05 2.17 -9.20
C ALA A 568 5.56 1.80 -9.13
N ALA A 569 5.02 1.08 -10.13
CA ALA A 569 3.63 0.63 -10.13
C ALA A 569 3.37 -0.41 -9.03
N CYS A 570 4.25 -1.41 -8.88
CA CYS A 570 4.12 -2.42 -7.83
C CYS A 570 4.22 -1.84 -6.41
N LEU A 571 5.12 -0.87 -6.19
CA LEU A 571 5.29 -0.22 -4.89
C LEU A 571 4.18 0.78 -4.58
N ALA A 572 3.65 1.51 -5.57
CA ALA A 572 2.57 2.48 -5.40
C ALA A 572 1.17 1.85 -5.31
N PHE A 573 1.00 0.60 -5.76
CA PHE A 573 -0.29 -0.10 -5.75
C PHE A 573 -0.27 -1.42 -4.98
N LYS A 574 0.36 -2.46 -5.53
CA LYS A 574 0.37 -3.80 -4.93
C LYS A 574 1.41 -4.72 -5.57
N ASP A 575 2.05 -5.55 -4.74
CA ASP A 575 2.81 -6.74 -5.17
C ASP A 575 1.87 -7.73 -5.91
N PRO A 576 2.15 -8.09 -7.18
CA PRO A 576 1.26 -8.94 -7.99
C PRO A 576 1.30 -10.42 -7.61
N PHE A 577 2.30 -10.86 -6.85
CA PHE A 577 2.47 -12.26 -6.46
C PHE A 577 1.49 -12.65 -5.35
N GLU A 578 0.67 -13.65 -5.64
CA GLU A 578 -0.25 -14.27 -4.71
C GLU A 578 0.42 -15.46 -4.01
N VAL A 579 0.06 -15.71 -2.76
CA VAL A 579 0.56 -16.87 -2.02
C VAL A 579 -0.63 -17.65 -1.46
N PRO A 580 -1.15 -18.64 -2.22
CA PRO A 580 -2.23 -19.50 -1.75
C PRO A 580 -1.83 -20.26 -0.48
N LEU A 581 -2.78 -20.43 0.45
CA LEU A 581 -2.54 -21.11 1.71
C LEU A 581 -2.10 -22.57 1.44
N GLY A 582 -0.93 -22.96 1.96
CA GLY A 582 -0.37 -24.30 1.75
C GLY A 582 0.45 -24.48 0.46
N GLN A 583 0.63 -23.44 -0.37
CA GLN A 583 1.47 -23.46 -1.57
C GLN A 583 2.65 -22.47 -1.48
N GLU A 584 2.98 -22.00 -0.28
CA GLU A 584 3.97 -20.95 -0.02
C GLU A 584 5.32 -21.24 -0.69
N ALA A 585 5.90 -22.41 -0.45
CA ALA A 585 7.20 -22.79 -0.99
C ALA A 585 7.24 -22.88 -2.53
N VAL A 586 6.10 -23.12 -3.17
CA VAL A 586 5.99 -23.21 -4.64
C VAL A 586 5.84 -21.81 -5.25
N ALA A 587 5.02 -20.95 -4.63
CA ALA A 587 4.91 -19.54 -5.01
C ALA A 587 6.24 -18.78 -4.81
N ASP A 588 6.92 -19.00 -3.69
CA ASP A 588 8.25 -18.41 -3.43
C ASP A 588 9.32 -18.92 -4.41
N ALA A 589 9.20 -20.16 -4.90
CA ALA A 589 10.08 -20.69 -5.95
C ALA A 589 9.79 -20.01 -7.29
N LYS A 590 8.52 -19.84 -7.66
CA LYS A 590 8.11 -19.12 -8.87
C LYS A 590 8.51 -17.65 -8.86
N ARG A 591 8.39 -16.94 -7.74
CA ARG A 591 8.91 -15.58 -7.58
C ARG A 591 10.42 -15.51 -7.81
N ARG A 592 11.18 -16.51 -7.34
CA ARG A 592 12.63 -16.65 -7.58
C ARG A 592 12.97 -16.96 -9.05
N GLU A 593 12.10 -17.64 -9.80
CA GLU A 593 12.30 -17.82 -11.26
C GLU A 593 12.24 -16.48 -12.00
N PHE A 594 11.26 -15.61 -11.71
CA PHE A 594 11.18 -14.27 -12.31
C PHE A 594 12.30 -13.32 -11.89
N ALA A 595 12.99 -13.58 -10.78
CA ALA A 595 14.15 -12.80 -10.38
C ALA A 595 15.34 -13.02 -11.33
N GLU A 596 15.35 -14.08 -12.15
CA GLU A 596 16.49 -14.44 -13.00
C GLU A 596 17.79 -14.47 -12.15
N ASP A 597 18.94 -14.09 -12.72
CA ASP A 597 20.21 -13.91 -11.97
C ASP A 597 20.33 -12.53 -11.30
N SER A 598 19.25 -11.72 -11.26
CA SER A 598 19.30 -10.32 -10.85
C SER A 598 19.48 -10.09 -9.34
N GLN A 599 19.15 -11.07 -8.50
CA GLN A 599 19.10 -10.93 -7.02
C GLN A 599 18.23 -9.74 -6.57
N SER A 600 17.07 -9.58 -7.20
CA SER A 600 16.18 -8.43 -6.99
C SER A 600 14.71 -8.82 -6.99
N ASP A 601 14.02 -8.50 -5.89
CA ASP A 601 12.55 -8.55 -5.82
C ASP A 601 11.91 -7.58 -6.82
N HIS A 602 12.56 -6.44 -7.04
CA HIS A 602 12.10 -5.39 -7.96
C HIS A 602 12.24 -5.80 -9.44
N TRP A 603 13.30 -6.53 -9.81
CA TRP A 603 13.42 -7.13 -11.14
C TRP A 603 12.39 -8.22 -11.37
N ALA A 604 12.06 -9.03 -10.35
CA ALA A 604 11.00 -10.04 -10.45
C ALA A 604 9.62 -9.42 -10.77
N PHE A 605 9.34 -8.19 -10.30
CA PHE A 605 8.17 -7.43 -10.74
C PHE A 605 8.23 -7.07 -12.23
N TYR A 606 9.38 -6.55 -12.69
CA TYR A 606 9.58 -6.19 -14.09
C TYR A 606 9.45 -7.41 -15.02
N SER A 607 10.16 -8.52 -14.76
CA SER A 607 10.10 -9.71 -15.61
C SER A 607 8.70 -10.30 -15.71
N ALA A 608 7.96 -10.39 -14.59
CA ALA A 608 6.58 -10.86 -14.60
C ALA A 608 5.64 -9.96 -15.43
N LEU A 609 5.76 -8.63 -15.32
CA LEU A 609 4.95 -7.67 -16.10
C LEU A 609 5.34 -7.66 -17.58
N ARG A 610 6.64 -7.74 -17.89
CA ARG A 610 7.20 -7.84 -19.25
C ARG A 610 6.63 -9.05 -19.99
N GLU A 611 6.68 -10.22 -19.37
CA GLU A 611 6.11 -11.45 -19.96
C GLU A 611 4.58 -11.36 -20.11
N PHE A 612 3.87 -10.94 -19.06
CA PHE A 612 2.41 -10.82 -19.09
C PHE A 612 1.91 -9.86 -20.19
N ARG A 613 2.64 -8.77 -20.43
CA ARG A 613 2.33 -7.78 -21.47
C ARG A 613 2.40 -8.39 -22.87
N GLN A 614 3.42 -9.21 -23.14
CA GLN A 614 3.64 -9.89 -24.43
C GLN A 614 2.60 -10.98 -24.74
N LEU A 615 1.89 -11.50 -23.73
CA LEU A 615 0.86 -12.52 -23.91
C LEU A 615 -0.45 -11.98 -24.49
N ARG A 616 -1.10 -12.79 -25.32
CA ARG A 616 -2.46 -12.54 -25.81
C ARG A 616 -3.45 -12.65 -24.65
N HIS A 617 -4.57 -11.94 -24.75
CA HIS A 617 -5.58 -11.85 -23.69
C HIS A 617 -6.06 -13.22 -23.17
N ASN A 618 -6.20 -14.23 -24.04
CA ASN A 618 -6.66 -15.57 -23.66
C ASN A 618 -5.61 -16.38 -22.89
N ASP A 619 -4.32 -16.10 -23.10
CA ASP A 619 -3.21 -16.84 -22.49
C ASP A 619 -2.83 -16.26 -21.12
N ARG A 620 -3.05 -14.94 -20.93
CA ARG A 620 -2.81 -14.19 -19.69
C ARG A 620 -3.41 -14.84 -18.44
N TRP A 621 -4.61 -15.40 -18.50
CA TRP A 621 -5.23 -16.06 -17.34
C TRP A 621 -4.51 -17.35 -16.93
N ASN A 622 -4.11 -18.19 -17.90
CA ASN A 622 -3.35 -19.40 -17.64
C ASN A 622 -1.95 -19.07 -17.07
N PHE A 623 -1.25 -18.11 -17.69
CA PHE A 623 0.04 -17.63 -17.21
C PHE A 623 -0.05 -17.14 -15.76
N CYS A 624 -1.06 -16.33 -15.42
CA CYS A 624 -1.24 -15.84 -14.05
C CYS A 624 -1.51 -16.97 -13.06
N ARG A 625 -2.37 -17.93 -13.40
CA ARG A 625 -2.65 -19.10 -12.56
C ARG A 625 -1.40 -19.94 -12.32
N ASP A 626 -0.63 -20.23 -13.36
CA ASP A 626 0.50 -21.16 -13.32
C ASP A 626 1.76 -20.56 -12.67
N ASN A 627 1.79 -19.23 -12.52
CA ASN A 627 2.88 -18.46 -11.93
C ASN A 627 2.51 -17.74 -10.61
N PHE A 628 1.33 -18.02 -10.04
CA PHE A 628 0.84 -17.39 -8.80
C PHE A 628 0.77 -15.85 -8.87
N LEU A 629 0.22 -15.30 -9.96
CA LEU A 629 0.04 -13.86 -10.16
C LEU A 629 -1.45 -13.50 -10.19
N ASN A 630 -1.83 -12.35 -9.63
CA ASN A 630 -3.20 -11.86 -9.74
C ASN A 630 -3.44 -11.21 -11.11
N CYS A 631 -4.23 -11.84 -11.99
CA CYS A 631 -4.48 -11.34 -13.35
C CYS A 631 -5.08 -9.92 -13.39
N ASN A 632 -5.93 -9.55 -12.42
CA ASN A 632 -6.50 -8.20 -12.37
C ASN A 632 -5.44 -7.18 -11.93
N THR A 633 -4.68 -7.48 -10.87
CA THR A 633 -3.56 -6.64 -10.43
C THR A 633 -2.54 -6.47 -11.55
N MET A 634 -2.22 -7.51 -12.32
CA MET A 634 -1.33 -7.39 -13.48
C MET A 634 -1.88 -6.45 -14.57
N GLN A 635 -3.20 -6.46 -14.82
CA GLN A 635 -3.82 -5.50 -15.74
C GLN A 635 -3.82 -4.08 -15.19
N ASP A 636 -4.14 -3.89 -13.92
CA ASP A 636 -4.16 -2.59 -13.25
C ASP A 636 -2.75 -1.99 -13.13
N LEU A 637 -1.73 -2.83 -12.92
CA LEU A 637 -0.32 -2.42 -12.95
C LEU A 637 0.09 -1.97 -14.36
N LEU A 638 -0.30 -2.69 -15.43
CA LEU A 638 -0.02 -2.25 -16.80
C LEU A 638 -0.72 -0.93 -17.16
N ARG A 639 -1.94 -0.69 -16.65
CA ARG A 639 -2.61 0.62 -16.76
C ARG A 639 -1.81 1.69 -16.03
N LEU A 640 -1.48 1.45 -14.75
CA LEU A 640 -0.71 2.39 -13.93
C LEU A 640 0.67 2.72 -14.51
N MET A 641 1.32 1.76 -15.20
CA MET A 641 2.55 2.02 -15.96
C MET A 641 2.30 2.98 -17.15
N GLN A 642 1.20 2.82 -17.89
CA GLN A 642 0.82 3.75 -18.94
C GLN A 642 0.48 5.14 -18.37
N ASP A 643 -0.29 5.21 -17.29
CA ASP A 643 -0.61 6.47 -16.61
C ASP A 643 0.66 7.23 -16.15
N PHE A 644 1.73 6.51 -15.79
CA PHE A 644 3.03 7.10 -15.45
C PHE A 644 3.83 7.56 -16.67
N VAL A 645 3.70 6.89 -17.81
CA VAL A 645 4.28 7.34 -19.09
C VAL A 645 3.60 8.63 -19.53
N GLU A 646 2.27 8.70 -19.50
CA GLU A 646 1.50 9.92 -19.77
C GLU A 646 1.95 11.06 -18.82
N LEU A 647 2.05 10.80 -17.52
CA LEU A 647 2.52 11.78 -16.55
C LEU A 647 3.97 12.27 -16.81
N LEU A 648 4.86 11.40 -17.28
CA LEU A 648 6.23 11.77 -17.65
C LEU A 648 6.26 12.59 -18.96
N TYR A 649 5.38 12.26 -19.91
CA TYR A 649 5.23 12.97 -21.18
C TYR A 649 4.63 14.38 -20.99
N GLU A 650 3.55 14.50 -20.21
CA GLU A 650 2.96 15.79 -19.81
C GLU A 650 4.01 16.70 -19.15
N ARG A 651 4.86 16.11 -18.30
CA ARG A 651 6.00 16.78 -17.64
C ARG A 651 7.24 16.91 -18.53
N ARG A 652 7.18 16.53 -19.80
CA ARG A 652 8.27 16.62 -20.80
C ARG A 652 9.56 15.87 -20.46
N TYR A 653 9.53 14.88 -19.56
CA TYR A 653 10.67 14.00 -19.30
C TYR A 653 10.96 13.04 -20.46
N ILE A 654 9.95 12.75 -21.29
CA ILE A 654 10.04 11.83 -22.44
C ILE A 654 9.39 12.45 -23.69
N ARG A 655 9.70 11.90 -24.88
CA ARG A 655 9.26 12.42 -26.19
C ARG A 655 7.90 11.87 -26.66
N SER A 656 7.52 10.71 -26.15
CA SER A 656 6.38 9.92 -26.61
C SER A 656 5.55 9.45 -25.41
N GLU A 657 4.26 9.20 -25.65
CA GLU A 657 3.37 8.48 -24.72
C GLU A 657 3.51 6.95 -24.89
N ASP A 658 4.38 6.49 -25.80
CA ASP A 658 4.69 5.07 -25.99
C ASP A 658 5.69 4.56 -24.95
N MET A 659 5.21 3.67 -24.07
CA MET A 659 6.01 2.94 -23.09
C MET A 659 7.15 2.12 -23.72
N ASP A 660 7.02 1.76 -25.00
CA ASP A 660 7.95 0.90 -25.74
C ASP A 660 8.86 1.69 -26.70
N ASP A 661 8.85 3.02 -26.61
CA ASP A 661 9.80 3.91 -27.28
C ASP A 661 11.26 3.46 -27.01
N PRO A 662 12.05 3.12 -28.05
CA PRO A 662 13.42 2.65 -27.89
C PRO A 662 14.35 3.69 -27.24
N ASP A 663 14.15 4.99 -27.50
CA ASP A 663 15.04 6.06 -27.04
C ASP A 663 15.13 6.10 -25.51
N VAL A 664 14.04 5.75 -24.81
CA VAL A 664 13.93 5.75 -23.34
C VAL A 664 14.11 4.35 -22.72
N ASN A 665 14.45 3.35 -23.53
CA ASN A 665 14.57 1.94 -23.11
C ASN A 665 15.92 1.28 -23.49
N ILE A 666 16.90 2.05 -23.96
CA ILE A 666 18.25 1.60 -24.35
C ILE A 666 18.88 0.62 -23.32
N TYR A 667 18.71 0.89 -22.02
CA TYR A 667 19.27 0.10 -20.92
C TYR A 667 18.21 -0.68 -20.12
N SER A 668 16.96 -0.80 -20.59
CA SER A 668 15.88 -1.53 -19.91
C SER A 668 16.11 -3.04 -19.76
N HIS A 669 17.12 -3.60 -20.44
CA HIS A 669 17.57 -4.98 -20.27
C HIS A 669 18.91 -5.12 -19.50
N ASP A 670 19.58 -4.02 -19.13
CA ASP A 670 20.84 -4.09 -18.36
C ASP A 670 20.58 -4.01 -16.85
N VAL A 671 20.67 -5.17 -16.20
CA VAL A 671 20.52 -5.32 -14.74
C VAL A 671 21.47 -4.40 -13.95
N ARG A 672 22.65 -4.04 -14.48
CA ARG A 672 23.60 -3.16 -13.78
C ARG A 672 23.11 -1.72 -13.72
N ILE A 673 22.53 -1.21 -14.82
CA ILE A 673 21.92 0.13 -14.86
C ILE A 673 20.64 0.15 -14.02
N PHE A 674 19.83 -0.91 -14.10
CA PHE A 674 18.68 -1.08 -13.20
C PHE A 674 19.07 -1.01 -11.72
N ARG A 675 20.09 -1.76 -11.29
CA ARG A 675 20.62 -1.67 -9.92
C ARG A 675 21.13 -0.28 -9.57
N ALA A 676 21.71 0.45 -10.53
CA ALA A 676 22.19 1.81 -10.32
C ALA A 676 21.03 2.80 -10.09
N ILE A 677 19.97 2.77 -10.91
CA ILE A 677 18.81 3.65 -10.69
C ILE A 677 18.06 3.29 -9.40
N ILE A 678 17.99 2.01 -9.02
CA ILE A 678 17.43 1.57 -7.73
C ILE A 678 18.29 2.09 -6.56
N ALA A 679 19.62 2.09 -6.67
CA ALA A 679 20.49 2.69 -5.66
C ALA A 679 20.21 4.20 -5.49
N GLY A 680 20.08 4.94 -6.60
CA GLY A 680 19.81 6.38 -6.58
C GLY A 680 18.41 6.78 -6.14
N ALA A 681 17.42 5.91 -6.39
CA ALA A 681 16.04 6.11 -5.96
C ALA A 681 15.84 5.78 -4.47
N PHE A 682 16.39 4.66 -4.00
CA PHE A 682 16.15 4.16 -2.64
C PHE A 682 17.22 4.58 -1.62
N TYR A 683 18.24 5.36 -2.01
CA TYR A 683 19.09 6.06 -1.05
C TYR A 683 18.24 6.81 -0.01
N PRO A 684 18.55 6.77 1.31
CA PRO A 684 19.68 6.12 2.00
C PRO A 684 19.42 4.69 2.50
N ASN A 685 18.41 3.99 1.98
CA ASN A 685 17.98 2.65 2.43
C ASN A 685 18.93 1.52 1.95
N PHE A 686 20.19 1.60 2.37
CA PHE A 686 21.22 0.60 2.07
C PHE A 686 21.50 -0.31 3.28
N ILE A 687 21.84 -1.56 2.99
CA ILE A 687 22.25 -2.54 3.99
C ILE A 687 23.36 -3.43 3.43
N MET A 688 24.32 -3.84 4.27
CA MET A 688 25.39 -4.75 3.90
C MET A 688 25.21 -6.12 4.56
N ALA A 689 25.08 -7.17 3.76
CA ALA A 689 25.16 -8.56 4.19
C ALA A 689 26.64 -8.99 4.28
N SER A 690 27.10 -9.28 5.49
CA SER A 690 28.50 -9.60 5.80
C SER A 690 28.86 -11.05 5.47
N ALA A 691 30.00 -11.25 4.79
CA ALA A 691 30.61 -12.57 4.63
C ALA A 691 30.95 -13.22 5.98
N LYS A 692 31.40 -12.42 6.97
CA LYS A 692 31.60 -12.90 8.35
C LYS A 692 30.25 -13.27 8.96
N ARG A 693 30.09 -14.54 9.36
CA ARG A 693 28.89 -15.07 10.02
C ARG A 693 28.82 -14.68 11.49
N ALA A 694 27.61 -14.60 12.03
CA ALA A 694 27.37 -14.48 13.46
C ALA A 694 27.77 -15.77 14.19
N LYS A 695 27.96 -15.70 15.52
CA LYS A 695 28.27 -16.88 16.37
C LYS A 695 27.20 -17.99 16.28
N SER A 696 25.97 -17.64 15.89
CA SER A 696 24.86 -18.56 15.64
C SER A 696 24.85 -19.19 14.24
N GLY A 697 25.85 -18.90 13.38
CA GLY A 697 25.92 -19.35 11.99
C GLY A 697 25.12 -18.51 10.98
N GLY A 698 24.29 -17.57 11.46
CA GLY A 698 23.51 -16.66 10.60
C GLY A 698 24.34 -15.60 9.88
N VAL A 699 23.75 -14.98 8.85
CA VAL A 699 24.30 -13.79 8.19
C VAL A 699 24.21 -12.60 9.15
N LEU A 700 25.29 -11.81 9.24
CA LEU A 700 25.27 -10.53 9.92
C LEU A 700 24.92 -9.44 8.90
N TYR A 701 23.91 -8.63 9.19
CA TYR A 701 23.58 -7.44 8.40
C TYR A 701 24.08 -6.19 9.11
N ARG A 702 24.45 -5.14 8.37
CA ARG A 702 24.88 -3.84 8.90
C ARG A 702 24.18 -2.69 8.17
N SER A 703 23.84 -1.64 8.91
CA SER A 703 23.15 -0.44 8.42
C SER A 703 23.84 0.83 8.93
N SER A 704 23.47 1.99 8.37
CA SER A 704 23.95 3.31 8.81
C SER A 704 23.53 3.68 10.24
N THR A 705 22.30 3.33 10.62
CA THR A 705 21.65 3.90 11.82
C THR A 705 21.69 3.02 13.06
N THR A 706 21.92 1.70 12.93
CA THR A 706 21.74 0.77 14.06
C THR A 706 22.58 -0.51 13.99
N ASP A 707 23.01 -0.99 15.16
CA ASP A 707 23.43 -2.37 15.45
C ASP A 707 22.23 -3.34 15.60
N GLU A 708 21.06 -2.97 15.06
CA GLU A 708 19.84 -3.79 15.16
C GLU A 708 20.00 -5.14 14.44
N LYS A 709 19.34 -6.17 14.99
CA LYS A 709 19.16 -7.42 14.27
C LYS A 709 18.21 -7.17 13.11
N ILE A 710 18.69 -7.42 11.90
CA ILE A 710 17.90 -7.36 10.67
C ILE A 710 17.75 -8.76 10.07
N ALA A 711 16.59 -9.03 9.49
CA ALA A 711 16.26 -10.26 8.76
C ALA A 711 15.65 -9.93 7.39
N LEU A 712 15.73 -10.86 6.44
CA LEU A 712 14.98 -10.79 5.19
C LEU A 712 13.65 -11.53 5.36
N HIS A 713 12.56 -10.96 4.85
CA HIS A 713 11.25 -11.59 4.88
C HIS A 713 11.26 -12.85 4.01
N ALA A 714 10.47 -13.87 4.40
CA ALA A 714 10.42 -15.14 3.67
C ALA A 714 10.10 -15.01 2.17
N LYS A 715 9.26 -14.00 1.82
CA LYS A 715 8.87 -13.65 0.43
C LYS A 715 10.03 -13.14 -0.43
N SER A 716 11.10 -12.59 0.17
CA SER A 716 12.17 -11.96 -0.61
C SER A 716 12.96 -13.01 -1.37
N VAL A 717 13.26 -12.74 -2.63
CA VAL A 717 14.04 -13.66 -3.49
C VAL A 717 15.45 -13.93 -2.94
N ASN A 718 15.97 -13.02 -2.12
CA ASN A 718 17.28 -13.11 -1.45
C ASN A 718 17.21 -13.76 -0.05
N ASN A 719 16.05 -14.22 0.40
CA ASN A 719 15.92 -14.92 1.68
C ASN A 719 16.79 -16.20 1.72
N GLY A 720 17.55 -16.37 2.80
CA GLY A 720 18.48 -17.49 2.98
C GLY A 720 19.82 -17.35 2.24
N ILE A 721 20.13 -16.18 1.68
CA ILE A 721 21.42 -15.90 1.03
C ILE A 721 22.61 -16.22 1.95
N LYS A 722 23.70 -16.72 1.35
CA LYS A 722 24.97 -16.99 2.03
C LYS A 722 26.10 -16.25 1.31
N PRO A 723 26.35 -14.96 1.64
CA PRO A 723 27.42 -14.18 1.02
C PRO A 723 28.80 -14.79 1.31
N ASP A 724 29.62 -14.99 0.28
CA ASP A 724 31.05 -15.34 0.38
C ASP A 724 31.93 -14.08 0.44
N THR A 725 31.48 -13.01 -0.20
CA THR A 725 32.00 -11.63 -0.09
C THR A 725 30.92 -10.71 0.48
N ASN A 726 31.25 -9.49 0.93
CA ASN A 726 30.23 -8.58 1.42
C ASN A 726 29.31 -8.12 0.27
N ILE A 727 27.99 -8.25 0.45
CA ILE A 727 26.99 -7.88 -0.57
C ILE A 727 26.17 -6.70 -0.07
N TRP A 728 25.94 -5.71 -0.93
CA TRP A 728 25.09 -4.56 -0.67
C TRP A 728 23.68 -4.79 -1.19
N PHE A 729 22.67 -4.29 -0.48
CA PHE A 729 21.29 -4.26 -0.93
C PHE A 729 20.68 -2.88 -0.74
N ALA A 730 19.89 -2.43 -1.71
CA ALA A 730 18.83 -1.45 -1.50
C ALA A 730 17.56 -2.16 -1.03
N TYR A 731 16.73 -1.47 -0.25
CA TYR A 731 15.38 -1.89 0.12
C TYR A 731 14.42 -0.68 0.12
N PHE A 732 13.13 -0.94 -0.03
CA PHE A 732 12.06 0.04 0.13
C PHE A 732 11.31 -0.22 1.45
N GLU A 733 10.75 -1.41 1.67
CA GLU A 733 9.97 -1.72 2.87
C GLU A 733 10.81 -2.39 3.98
N LYS A 734 11.04 -1.66 5.09
CA LYS A 734 11.58 -2.16 6.38
C LYS A 734 10.55 -1.99 7.49
N MET A 735 10.17 -3.09 8.16
CA MET A 735 9.37 -3.03 9.39
C MET A 735 9.66 -4.16 10.38
N LYS A 736 9.40 -3.92 11.68
CA LYS A 736 9.31 -4.96 12.71
C LYS A 736 7.91 -5.59 12.69
N LEU A 737 7.82 -6.92 12.71
CA LEU A 737 6.55 -7.68 12.67
C LEU A 737 5.85 -7.87 14.03
N GLN A 738 6.49 -7.40 15.11
CA GLN A 738 6.00 -7.37 16.48
C GLN A 738 6.95 -6.48 17.30
N HIS A 739 6.52 -6.00 18.46
CA HIS A 739 7.41 -5.31 19.39
C HIS A 739 8.60 -6.20 19.78
N ASN A 740 9.79 -5.61 19.86
CA ASN A 740 11.07 -6.27 20.17
C ASN A 740 11.56 -7.35 19.17
N ALA A 741 10.91 -7.52 18.01
CA ALA A 741 11.47 -8.34 16.93
C ALA A 741 12.63 -7.66 16.20
N ALA A 742 13.38 -8.48 15.46
CA ALA A 742 14.30 -8.02 14.43
C ALA A 742 13.55 -7.22 13.35
N SER A 743 14.16 -6.13 12.89
CA SER A 743 13.69 -5.38 11.73
C SER A 743 13.73 -6.28 10.49
N THR A 744 12.63 -6.35 9.73
CA THR A 744 12.50 -7.24 8.58
C THR A 744 12.43 -6.43 7.29
N LEU A 745 13.24 -6.78 6.30
CA LEU A 745 13.18 -6.21 4.95
C LEU A 745 12.29 -7.08 4.07
N PHE A 746 11.35 -6.46 3.36
CA PHE A 746 10.32 -7.18 2.61
C PHE A 746 10.68 -7.36 1.15
N ASP A 747 11.40 -6.41 0.59
CA ASP A 747 11.97 -6.40 -0.75
C ASP A 747 13.46 -6.06 -0.64
N THR A 748 14.26 -6.55 -1.58
CA THR A 748 15.67 -6.17 -1.69
C THR A 748 16.13 -6.15 -3.15
N THR A 749 17.21 -5.44 -3.42
CA THR A 749 17.92 -5.48 -4.71
C THR A 749 19.41 -5.40 -4.47
N MET A 750 20.15 -6.41 -4.92
CA MET A 750 21.60 -6.43 -4.81
C MET A 750 22.20 -5.23 -5.54
N LEU A 751 23.15 -4.54 -4.90
CA LEU A 751 23.85 -3.40 -5.47
C LEU A 751 25.32 -3.73 -5.74
N ASN A 752 25.83 -3.12 -6.81
CA ASN A 752 27.25 -2.98 -7.08
C ASN A 752 27.82 -1.83 -6.22
N VAL A 753 29.13 -1.84 -5.93
CA VAL A 753 29.76 -0.87 -5.01
C VAL A 753 29.78 0.55 -5.61
N ARG A 754 29.97 0.67 -6.93
CA ARG A 754 30.03 1.97 -7.62
C ARG A 754 28.73 2.78 -7.51
N PRO A 755 27.53 2.23 -7.77
CA PRO A 755 26.27 2.92 -7.47
C PRO A 755 26.13 3.36 -6.00
N VAL A 756 26.52 2.52 -5.03
CA VAL A 756 26.47 2.89 -3.60
C VAL A 756 27.34 4.13 -3.34
N VAL A 757 28.59 4.11 -3.81
CA VAL A 757 29.52 5.25 -3.70
C VAL A 757 28.99 6.49 -4.43
N PHE A 758 28.36 6.31 -5.60
CA PHE A 758 27.87 7.40 -6.43
C PHE A 758 26.62 8.09 -5.86
N PHE A 759 25.70 7.37 -5.23
CA PHE A 759 24.46 7.97 -4.71
C PHE A 759 24.49 8.36 -3.24
N SER A 760 25.51 7.94 -2.47
CA SER A 760 25.69 8.37 -1.07
C SER A 760 26.01 9.86 -0.89
N SER A 761 25.54 10.46 0.20
CA SER A 761 25.68 11.90 0.47
C SER A 761 27.12 12.34 0.74
N LYS A 762 27.90 11.56 1.50
CA LYS A 762 29.22 11.98 2.01
C LYS A 762 30.34 11.02 1.60
N LEU A 763 31.44 11.58 1.09
CA LEU A 763 32.62 10.84 0.61
C LEU A 763 33.91 11.41 1.23
N ASP A 764 34.43 10.78 2.30
CA ASP A 764 35.69 11.20 2.92
C ASP A 764 36.86 10.29 2.51
N ASN A 765 38.00 10.89 2.16
CA ASN A 765 39.26 10.16 2.01
C ASN A 765 39.93 9.96 3.39
N VAL A 766 40.18 8.71 3.78
CA VAL A 766 40.78 8.36 5.07
C VAL A 766 42.02 7.49 4.85
N LYS A 767 43.16 7.90 5.41
CA LYS A 767 44.38 7.09 5.44
C LYS A 767 44.46 6.28 6.72
N LEU A 768 44.49 4.95 6.58
CA LEU A 768 44.68 4.01 7.68
C LEU A 768 45.88 3.12 7.36
N ASN A 769 46.89 3.10 8.23
CA ASN A 769 48.11 2.29 8.09
C ASN A 769 48.79 2.43 6.71
N ASN A 770 48.93 3.68 6.24
CA ASN A 770 49.54 4.04 4.95
C ASN A 770 48.78 3.54 3.69
N THR A 771 47.55 3.04 3.86
CA THR A 771 46.64 2.65 2.77
C THR A 771 45.50 3.67 2.68
N ASP A 772 45.15 4.06 1.45
CA ASP A 772 44.00 4.94 1.18
C ASP A 772 42.67 4.16 1.22
N TYR A 773 41.71 4.71 1.96
CA TYR A 773 40.34 4.22 2.05
C TYR A 773 39.36 5.35 1.71
N LEU A 774 38.25 4.97 1.09
CA LEU A 774 37.07 5.81 0.94
C LEU A 774 36.08 5.45 2.05
N LYS A 775 35.73 6.45 2.86
CA LYS A 775 34.66 6.37 3.85
C LYS A 775 33.40 6.96 3.22
N VAL A 776 32.30 6.22 3.22
CA VAL A 776 31.01 6.64 2.62
C VAL A 776 29.95 6.71 3.71
N ASP A 777 29.24 7.84 3.79
CA ASP A 777 28.23 8.15 4.81
C ASP A 777 28.65 7.86 6.26
N ASP A 778 29.94 8.01 6.56
CA ASP A 778 30.57 7.75 7.87
C ASP A 778 30.52 6.30 8.41
N TRP A 779 29.84 5.34 7.77
CA TRP A 779 29.73 3.95 8.23
C TRP A 779 30.27 2.89 7.25
N ILE A 780 30.33 3.22 5.96
CA ILE A 780 30.87 2.35 4.91
C ILE A 780 32.37 2.64 4.78
N THR A 781 33.21 1.63 4.62
CA THR A 781 34.65 1.80 4.39
C THR A 781 35.12 0.86 3.28
N LEU A 782 35.71 1.43 2.24
CA LEU A 782 36.13 0.73 1.02
C LEU A 782 37.61 1.02 0.76
N HIS A 783 38.36 0.04 0.27
CA HIS A 783 39.68 0.32 -0.30
C HIS A 783 39.49 1.13 -1.58
N SER A 784 40.22 2.24 -1.75
CA SER A 784 40.06 3.11 -2.92
C SER A 784 41.34 3.84 -3.28
N ASN A 785 41.52 4.12 -4.57
CA ASN A 785 42.53 5.04 -5.04
C ASN A 785 42.01 6.48 -4.79
N PRO A 786 42.81 7.40 -4.21
CA PRO A 786 42.35 8.76 -3.85
C PRO A 786 41.85 9.61 -5.04
N ARG A 787 42.11 9.20 -6.29
CA ARG A 787 41.53 9.83 -7.49
C ARG A 787 40.07 9.47 -7.75
N ILE A 788 39.59 8.31 -7.30
CA ILE A 788 38.22 7.84 -7.56
C ILE A 788 37.17 8.73 -6.87
N PRO A 789 37.31 9.11 -5.57
CA PRO A 789 36.34 9.99 -4.91
C PRO A 789 36.21 11.35 -5.58
N GLN A 790 37.33 11.96 -6.01
CA GLN A 790 37.35 13.24 -6.73
C GLN A 790 36.60 13.17 -8.07
N LEU A 791 36.79 12.08 -8.83
CA LEU A 791 36.05 11.82 -10.06
C LEU A 791 34.56 11.64 -9.77
N VAL A 792 34.21 10.83 -8.77
CA VAL A 792 32.80 10.60 -8.41
C VAL A 792 32.12 11.88 -7.96
N GLU A 793 32.75 12.68 -7.11
CA GLU A 793 32.22 13.96 -6.64
C GLU A 793 31.99 14.94 -7.81
N SER A 794 32.93 15.00 -8.76
CA SER A 794 32.78 15.80 -9.99
C SER A 794 31.60 15.30 -10.85
N LEU A 795 31.44 13.97 -11.00
CA LEU A 795 30.33 13.39 -11.76
C LEU A 795 28.97 13.56 -11.06
N LYS A 796 28.92 13.54 -9.71
CA LYS A 796 27.72 13.88 -8.94
C LYS A 796 27.31 15.32 -9.19
N GLN A 797 28.25 16.27 -9.09
CA GLN A 797 27.98 17.69 -9.34
C GLN A 797 27.46 17.91 -10.77
N CYS A 798 28.03 17.23 -11.77
CA CYS A 798 27.51 17.24 -13.14
C CYS A 798 26.08 16.68 -13.24
N LEU A 799 25.78 15.55 -12.58
CA LEU A 799 24.44 14.97 -12.57
C LEU A 799 23.44 15.86 -11.82
N ASP A 800 23.80 16.42 -10.67
CA ASP A 800 22.96 17.31 -9.89
C ASP A 800 22.66 18.60 -10.67
N HIS A 801 23.64 19.18 -11.38
CA HIS A 801 23.39 20.30 -12.30
C HIS A 801 22.43 19.91 -13.44
N LEU A 802 22.69 18.78 -14.11
CA LEU A 802 21.85 18.26 -15.19
C LEU A 802 20.41 18.02 -14.70
N LEU A 803 20.24 17.37 -13.55
CA LEU A 803 18.94 17.15 -12.91
C LEU A 803 18.26 18.49 -12.59
N ASN A 804 18.95 19.45 -11.98
CA ASN A 804 18.38 20.76 -11.67
C ASN A 804 17.95 21.52 -12.93
N ASP A 805 18.71 21.43 -14.03
CA ASP A 805 18.39 22.09 -15.29
C ASP A 805 17.24 21.39 -16.03
N LYS A 806 17.21 20.04 -16.09
CA LYS A 806 16.07 19.26 -16.61
C LYS A 806 14.80 19.49 -15.82
N VAL A 807 14.90 19.73 -14.52
CA VAL A 807 13.75 19.99 -13.65
C VAL A 807 13.24 21.43 -13.81
N ARG A 808 14.12 22.40 -14.10
CA ARG A 808 13.75 23.79 -14.39
C ARG A 808 13.22 23.99 -15.81
N ASN A 809 13.82 23.30 -16.77
CA ASN A 809 13.46 23.31 -18.19
C ASN A 809 13.18 21.86 -18.63
N PRO A 810 11.97 21.34 -18.35
CA PRO A 810 11.64 19.95 -18.64
C PRO A 810 11.75 19.60 -20.12
N GLY A 811 12.60 18.60 -20.39
CA GLY A 811 12.88 18.09 -21.71
C GLY A 811 13.57 16.71 -21.61
N PRO A 812 13.45 15.87 -22.66
CA PRO A 812 14.10 14.55 -22.70
C PRO A 812 15.62 14.63 -22.56
N THR A 813 16.25 13.57 -22.05
CA THR A 813 17.72 13.45 -22.04
C THR A 813 18.27 13.44 -23.46
N ASN A 814 19.33 14.20 -23.72
CA ASN A 814 20.06 14.13 -24.98
C ASN A 814 21.26 13.19 -24.85
N TRP A 815 21.17 12.03 -25.49
CA TRP A 815 22.20 10.99 -25.50
C TRP A 815 23.19 11.10 -26.66
N ASP A 816 23.10 12.16 -27.48
CA ASP A 816 24.11 12.44 -28.50
C ASP A 816 25.46 12.77 -27.84
N GLU A 817 26.46 11.89 -28.05
CA GLU A 817 27.84 12.02 -27.56
C GLU A 817 28.57 13.28 -28.10
N SER A 818 28.03 13.95 -29.13
CA SER A 818 28.54 15.26 -29.55
C SER A 818 28.22 16.38 -28.53
N THR A 819 27.25 16.15 -27.65
CA THR A 819 26.79 17.11 -26.65
C THR A 819 27.39 16.85 -25.27
N LEU A 820 27.57 17.91 -24.49
CA LEU A 820 28.04 17.81 -23.10
C LEU A 820 27.13 16.93 -22.24
N GLU A 821 25.81 16.98 -22.49
CA GLU A 821 24.82 16.16 -21.78
C GLU A 821 25.05 14.67 -22.02
N GLY A 822 25.14 14.26 -23.30
CA GLY A 822 25.41 12.87 -23.69
C GLY A 822 26.75 12.38 -23.17
N GLN A 823 27.80 13.20 -23.22
CA GLN A 823 29.14 12.86 -22.68
C GLN A 823 29.12 12.61 -21.17
N ILE A 824 28.41 13.45 -20.40
CA ILE A 824 28.25 13.27 -18.95
C ILE A 824 27.50 11.96 -18.67
N MET A 825 26.35 11.77 -19.32
CA MET A 825 25.49 10.61 -19.11
C MET A 825 26.20 9.30 -19.50
N GLN A 826 26.88 9.26 -20.63
CA GLN A 826 27.68 8.12 -21.09
C GLN A 826 28.85 7.83 -20.15
N THR A 827 29.50 8.86 -19.59
CA THR A 827 30.57 8.68 -18.59
C THR A 827 30.04 8.07 -17.29
N ILE A 828 28.85 8.48 -16.82
CA ILE A 828 28.21 7.92 -15.62
C ILE A 828 27.78 6.46 -15.87
N VAL A 829 27.16 6.16 -17.02
CA VAL A 829 26.83 4.78 -17.43
C VAL A 829 28.08 3.92 -17.48
N ASN A 830 29.14 4.37 -18.16
CA ASN A 830 30.42 3.67 -18.22
C ASN A 830 31.02 3.45 -16.81
N TYR A 831 30.85 4.39 -15.88
CA TYR A 831 31.27 4.20 -14.49
C TYR A 831 30.50 3.03 -13.82
N PHE A 832 29.18 2.95 -13.99
CA PHE A 832 28.37 1.84 -13.44
C PHE A 832 28.63 0.48 -14.11
N LEU A 833 28.79 0.44 -15.43
CA LEU A 833 28.97 -0.82 -16.18
C LEU A 833 30.32 -1.50 -15.93
N ASN A 834 31.36 -0.72 -15.62
CA ASN A 834 32.74 -1.19 -15.43
C ASN A 834 33.01 -1.82 -14.04
N GLU A 835 32.04 -2.56 -13.48
CA GLU A 835 32.19 -3.36 -12.25
C GLU A 835 31.61 -4.76 -12.45
N ALA A 836 32.42 -5.80 -12.19
CA ALA A 836 31.94 -7.17 -12.20
C ALA A 836 30.99 -7.43 -11.02
N PRO A 837 29.89 -8.19 -11.20
CA PRO A 837 29.00 -8.53 -10.10
C PRO A 837 29.71 -9.44 -9.06
N PRO A 838 29.37 -9.33 -7.77
CA PRO A 838 29.93 -10.21 -6.73
C PRO A 838 29.48 -11.67 -6.93
N ILE A 839 30.36 -12.62 -6.59
CA ILE A 839 30.11 -14.06 -6.67
C ILE A 839 29.51 -14.57 -5.35
N PHE A 840 28.52 -15.46 -5.43
CA PHE A 840 27.84 -16.07 -4.26
C PHE A 840 27.16 -17.39 -4.62
N HIS A 841 26.81 -18.19 -3.60
CA HIS A 841 26.03 -19.41 -3.74
C HIS A 841 24.70 -19.36 -2.97
N ILE A 842 23.58 -19.52 -3.69
CA ILE A 842 22.28 -19.88 -3.09
C ILE A 842 22.19 -21.41 -3.01
N PRO A 843 21.89 -22.02 -1.86
CA PRO A 843 21.67 -23.47 -1.78
C PRO A 843 20.45 -23.91 -2.59
N THR A 844 20.66 -24.57 -3.73
CA THR A 844 19.62 -25.09 -4.64
C THR A 844 18.92 -26.33 -4.08
N TYR A 845 18.17 -26.16 -3.00
CA TYR A 845 17.23 -27.17 -2.47
C TYR A 845 15.96 -27.29 -3.33
N LEU A 846 16.09 -27.49 -4.65
CA LEU A 846 14.97 -27.87 -5.52
C LEU A 846 15.37 -28.62 -6.81
N GLN A 847 16.57 -29.21 -6.88
CA GLN A 847 16.90 -30.24 -7.89
C GLN A 847 16.93 -31.66 -7.28
N LYS A 848 15.76 -32.12 -6.84
CA LYS A 848 15.44 -33.56 -6.80
C LYS A 848 14.13 -33.77 -7.54
N GLN A 849 14.23 -34.00 -8.85
CA GLN A 849 13.10 -34.50 -9.64
C GLN A 849 12.70 -35.91 -9.15
N PRO A 850 11.41 -36.18 -8.93
CA PRO A 850 10.87 -37.51 -9.03
C PRO A 850 10.21 -37.68 -10.41
N GLN A 851 10.97 -38.11 -11.42
CA GLN A 851 10.39 -38.69 -12.62
C GLN A 851 10.79 -40.16 -12.75
N ARG A 852 9.84 -41.08 -12.49
CA ARG A 852 9.17 -41.82 -13.57
C ARG A 852 8.10 -42.78 -13.04
N GLY A 853 6.95 -42.72 -13.72
CA GLY A 853 6.13 -43.85 -14.16
C GLY A 853 5.87 -45.02 -13.19
N THR A 854 4.66 -45.07 -12.67
CA THR A 854 4.00 -46.33 -12.31
C THR A 854 3.89 -47.25 -13.53
N GLY A 855 4.44 -48.47 -13.47
CA GLY A 855 4.28 -49.45 -14.54
C GLY A 855 4.92 -50.81 -14.27
N GLY A 856 4.11 -51.80 -13.89
CA GLY A 856 4.41 -53.22 -14.09
C GLY A 856 5.15 -53.96 -12.97
N PHE A 857 4.51 -55.02 -12.45
CA PHE A 857 5.16 -56.07 -11.67
C PHE A 857 6.08 -56.93 -12.56
N GLY A 858 7.23 -57.37 -12.05
CA GLY A 858 8.06 -58.38 -12.70
C GLY A 858 9.26 -58.80 -11.85
N ARG A 859 9.33 -60.08 -11.46
CA ARG A 859 10.49 -60.66 -10.75
C ARG A 859 11.65 -60.88 -11.73
N GLY A 860 12.91 -60.65 -11.30
CA GLY A 860 14.09 -60.98 -12.09
C GLY A 860 15.39 -60.85 -11.28
N GLN A 861 16.03 -61.97 -10.98
CA GLN A 861 17.27 -62.09 -10.20
C GLN A 861 18.50 -62.11 -11.15
N ILE A 862 19.72 -62.02 -10.60
CA ILE A 862 21.04 -62.47 -11.16
C ILE A 862 22.04 -61.41 -11.69
N TYR A 863 23.16 -61.31 -10.95
CA TYR A 863 24.60 -61.10 -11.29
C TYR A 863 25.08 -60.31 -12.54
N GLY A 864 26.18 -59.54 -12.37
CA GLY A 864 27.23 -59.50 -13.41
C GLY A 864 28.25 -58.33 -13.46
N ARG A 865 29.34 -58.43 -12.67
CA ARG A 865 30.75 -58.00 -12.95
C ARG A 865 31.09 -56.72 -13.77
N ASP A 866 31.82 -55.83 -13.10
CA ASP A 866 33.24 -55.45 -13.30
C ASP A 866 33.83 -55.00 -14.67
N ARG A 867 34.81 -54.08 -14.50
CA ARG A 867 35.82 -53.52 -15.43
C ARG A 867 35.33 -52.35 -16.30
N GLY A 868 36.06 -51.23 -16.44
CA GLY A 868 37.30 -50.80 -15.78
C GLY A 868 38.24 -50.03 -16.73
N GLN A 869 38.89 -48.97 -16.21
CA GLN A 869 39.91 -48.12 -16.87
C GLN A 869 39.37 -47.25 -18.04
N SER A 870 39.50 -45.91 -18.06
CA SER A 870 40.67 -45.00 -17.89
C SER A 870 41.54 -44.93 -19.14
N TYR A 871 41.58 -43.77 -19.83
CA TYR A 871 42.74 -42.85 -19.90
C TYR A 871 42.54 -41.72 -20.93
N TYR A 872 42.64 -40.47 -20.44
CA TYR A 872 43.32 -39.29 -21.01
C TYR A 872 43.47 -39.02 -22.53
N GLU A 873 43.03 -37.79 -22.88
CA GLU A 873 43.72 -36.72 -23.64
C GLU A 873 43.67 -36.55 -25.19
N ARG A 874 43.50 -35.26 -25.56
CA ARG A 874 43.87 -34.52 -26.79
C ARG A 874 43.02 -34.63 -28.08
N GLY A 875 42.72 -33.45 -28.63
CA GLY A 875 42.38 -33.24 -30.06
C GLY A 875 43.64 -33.21 -30.95
N PRO A 876 43.57 -32.77 -32.23
CA PRO A 876 43.21 -31.38 -32.54
C PRO A 876 42.45 -31.12 -33.88
N GLU A 877 42.07 -29.84 -34.06
CA GLU A 877 42.04 -28.96 -35.26
C GLU A 877 41.91 -29.48 -36.72
N ASP A 878 40.97 -28.84 -37.42
CA ASP A 878 41.03 -28.19 -38.76
C ASP A 878 41.05 -28.94 -40.13
N TYR A 879 40.49 -28.18 -41.11
CA TYR A 879 40.37 -28.39 -42.56
C TYR A 879 39.45 -29.55 -43.01
N GLY A 880 38.60 -29.45 -44.04
CA GLY A 880 38.30 -28.37 -45.00
C GLY A 880 37.85 -28.99 -46.35
N MET A 881 37.19 -28.22 -47.23
CA MET A 881 36.81 -28.59 -48.63
C MET A 881 35.69 -29.66 -48.79
N ASP A 882 34.82 -29.69 -49.82
CA ASP A 882 34.44 -28.74 -50.90
C ASP A 882 33.18 -29.27 -51.66
N GLN A 883 32.61 -28.46 -52.58
CA GLN A 883 31.62 -28.78 -53.63
C GLN A 883 30.16 -29.03 -53.16
N GLY A 884 29.09 -28.54 -53.80
CA GLY A 884 28.82 -27.65 -54.96
C GLY A 884 27.29 -27.72 -55.23
N GLY A 885 26.58 -26.93 -56.04
CA GLY A 885 26.84 -25.74 -56.87
C GLY A 885 25.62 -25.54 -57.81
N TYR A 886 25.20 -24.29 -58.09
CA TYR A 886 24.16 -23.88 -59.09
C TYR A 886 22.71 -24.46 -58.91
N GLY A 887 21.60 -23.73 -59.11
CA GLY A 887 21.38 -22.34 -59.54
C GLY A 887 19.87 -21.96 -59.54
N ARG A 888 19.54 -20.82 -60.19
CA ARG A 888 18.22 -20.16 -60.40
C ARG A 888 17.10 -21.11 -60.93
N SER A 889 15.79 -20.80 -60.95
CA SER A 889 15.00 -19.56 -60.75
C SER A 889 13.49 -19.88 -60.52
N GLN A 890 12.69 -18.87 -60.14
CA GLN A 890 11.37 -18.43 -60.71
C GLN A 890 10.49 -19.40 -61.55
N ASP A 891 9.15 -19.29 -61.64
CA ASP A 891 8.11 -18.47 -60.97
C ASP A 891 6.71 -19.09 -61.27
N ASP A 892 5.72 -18.73 -60.44
CA ASP A 892 4.29 -18.45 -60.77
C ASP A 892 3.16 -19.46 -61.13
N TYR A 893 1.97 -19.05 -60.63
CA TYR A 893 0.56 -19.27 -60.99
C TYR A 893 -0.08 -20.66 -61.33
N GLY A 894 -1.21 -20.94 -60.67
CA GLY A 894 -2.25 -21.87 -61.18
C GLY A 894 -3.47 -22.07 -60.24
N ARG A 895 -4.68 -21.67 -60.66
CA ARG A 895 -5.95 -21.83 -59.90
C ARG A 895 -6.62 -23.20 -60.12
N GLY A 896 -7.47 -23.64 -59.16
CA GLY A 896 -8.52 -24.64 -59.41
C GLY A 896 -9.54 -24.78 -58.26
N ARG A 897 -10.85 -24.76 -58.56
CA ARG A 897 -11.96 -24.91 -57.58
C ARG A 897 -12.81 -26.16 -57.88
N GLY A 898 -13.37 -26.76 -56.82
CA GLY A 898 -14.80 -27.12 -56.80
C GLY A 898 -15.20 -28.60 -56.64
N GLY A 899 -16.29 -28.86 -55.89
CA GLY A 899 -16.98 -30.14 -55.79
C GLY A 899 -17.89 -30.25 -54.55
N ARG A 900 -19.16 -30.66 -54.68
CA ARG A 900 -20.17 -30.71 -53.58
C ARG A 900 -21.12 -31.90 -53.70
N GLY A 901 -21.51 -32.49 -52.55
CA GLY A 901 -22.75 -33.27 -52.32
C GLY A 901 -22.70 -34.79 -52.56
N SER A 902 -23.70 -35.62 -52.17
CA SER A 902 -24.77 -35.50 -51.13
C SER A 902 -25.71 -36.75 -51.10
N ARG A 903 -26.18 -37.19 -49.91
CA ARG A 903 -27.28 -38.19 -49.62
C ARG A 903 -26.95 -39.68 -49.96
N GLY A 904 -27.46 -40.76 -49.33
CA GLY A 904 -28.38 -41.06 -48.18
C GLY A 904 -28.06 -42.47 -47.59
N PHE A 905 -28.92 -43.31 -46.96
CA PHE A 905 -30.32 -43.21 -46.48
C PHE A 905 -30.74 -44.43 -45.57
N GLY A 906 -31.08 -44.25 -44.27
CA GLY A 906 -31.96 -45.14 -43.43
C GLY A 906 -31.40 -46.46 -42.83
N GLY A 907 -31.82 -46.96 -41.63
CA GLY A 907 -32.66 -46.39 -40.56
C GLY A 907 -33.00 -47.37 -39.39
N VAL A 908 -33.52 -46.84 -38.25
CA VAL A 908 -34.27 -47.46 -37.10
C VAL A 908 -33.60 -48.61 -36.27
N GLU A 909 -33.76 -48.79 -34.93
CA GLU A 909 -34.76 -48.40 -33.90
C GLU A 909 -34.18 -48.10 -32.47
N ARG A 910 -34.88 -47.23 -31.68
CA ARG A 910 -35.06 -47.12 -30.19
C ARG A 910 -33.81 -47.20 -29.25
N GLY A 911 -33.60 -46.42 -28.18
CA GLY A 911 -34.30 -45.36 -27.41
C GLY A 911 -33.70 -45.35 -25.97
N ARG A 912 -33.55 -44.27 -25.17
CA ARG A 912 -34.28 -42.99 -24.99
C ARG A 912 -33.33 -41.85 -24.53
N GLY A 913 -33.72 -40.59 -24.77
CA GLY A 913 -33.16 -39.39 -24.11
C GLY A 913 -33.65 -39.21 -22.66
N TRP A 914 -33.40 -38.09 -21.95
CA TRP A 914 -33.45 -36.70 -22.42
C TRP A 914 -32.48 -35.75 -21.68
N ASN A 915 -31.95 -34.76 -22.41
CA ASN A 915 -31.47 -33.48 -21.88
C ASN A 915 -32.57 -32.41 -22.05
N TYR A 916 -32.52 -31.34 -21.26
CA TYR A 916 -33.25 -30.10 -21.55
C TYR A 916 -32.34 -28.87 -21.37
N THR A 917 -32.14 -28.16 -22.48
CA THR A 917 -31.77 -26.75 -22.55
C THR A 917 -32.80 -26.05 -23.42
N TRP A 918 -33.14 -24.79 -23.11
CA TRP A 918 -33.87 -23.90 -24.02
C TRP A 918 -33.41 -22.45 -23.83
N GLN A 919 -33.33 -21.72 -24.93
CA GLN A 919 -32.98 -20.29 -24.99
C GLN A 919 -34.19 -19.44 -25.39
N GLN A 920 -34.21 -18.20 -24.89
CA GLN A 920 -34.73 -16.95 -25.52
C GLN A 920 -36.17 -16.90 -26.07
N ARG A 921 -36.93 -15.87 -25.63
CA ARG A 921 -37.42 -14.74 -26.48
C ARG A 921 -38.39 -13.81 -25.74
N ARG A 922 -37.91 -12.65 -25.28
CA ARG A 922 -38.38 -11.30 -25.66
C ARG A 922 -37.57 -10.24 -24.92
#